data_AF-A0A1G0SGM9-F1
#
_entry.id   AF-A0A1G0SGM9-F1
#
_cell.length_a   1.000
_cell.length_b   1.000
_cell.length_c   1.000
_cell.angle_alpha   90.00
_cell.angle_beta   90.00
_cell.angle_gamma   90.00
#
_symmetry.space_group_name_H-M   'P 1'
#
loop_
_entity.id
_entity.type
_entity.pdbx_description
1 polymer ?
#
loop_
_entity_poly.entity_id
_entity_poly.type
_entity_poly.pdbx_seq_one_letter_code
_entity_poly.pdbx_strand_id
1 'polypeptide(L)'
;MKLLLRICFLTVTLAASVAAQGTFSVIFDDDLISSVYRDASYGFASSGDYLKLMNTDKMPLDAVHRYSGTMSAVLEYDHMSGGNWEMFLASNGWQTRDFSGYDSLVFFVNAPAPIPGVELPKVGLEEATTNAKTPLVDMGSYVTLDGDTNSWQRVAIPFSAFEPFGGFSLASVKTVRFTANGLTSGTRTLWIDLLAAVRITGGPSTPPPLSTDRLLDTLQYAAFAYFWNEANLATGLVKDRSSQGAPASIAAVGFGLSALTIGVDRAWVTRESASDRVLTTLRTFWEKPQGTSVSGMIGYKGWFYHFLDMNTGVRTWNSELSSIDTGLLLAGILDAQMYFNGSDSTESLIRSLADSIYNRVDWVWMANSGSTLSMGWFPENGGSFLGARWIGYNEAMILYILGMGATENALRGSAWGAWTSGYQWKSYAGYDHVAYPALFTHQYSQCWVDFRNIDDMYMRGRGITYFENSRRATLANRAYCIANPGGRAGYGPDIWGLTACDGPTEYRERGAPFGYDDGTIAPTAAISSIAFTPNESIQAAHAMYERYGEELFGPYGFRDAFNVGANWFATDYLGIDEGPIIIMIENHLRQTVWNRFMEHPVVIAGLAAAGFQTITALAEGGGSVPQAFSLSQNYPNPFNSTTIIEFRIPHAAHVSLQVYDVLGREVGSLVEEVLPSGRYTRNWNASGLPSGVYYYRLDAASYRETKKMIFLQ
;
A
#
# COMPACT_ATOMS: atom_id res chain seq x y z
N MET A 1 -61.04 -26.45 29.88
CA MET A 1 -60.96 -27.88 30.30
C MET A 1 -59.49 -28.27 30.15
N LYS A 2 -58.69 -28.18 31.23
CA LYS A 2 -58.13 -29.33 31.98
C LYS A 2 -57.20 -30.19 31.10
N LEU A 3 -55.95 -30.52 31.42
CA LEU A 3 -55.17 -30.45 32.66
C LEU A 3 -53.79 -31.13 32.39
N LEU A 4 -52.70 -30.60 32.99
CA LEU A 4 -51.39 -31.23 33.36
C LEU A 4 -50.45 -31.80 32.27
N LEU A 5 -49.12 -31.89 32.45
CA LEU A 5 -48.04 -31.22 33.22
C LEU A 5 -46.79 -32.12 33.06
N ARG A 6 -45.58 -31.52 33.12
CA ARG A 6 -44.23 -32.10 33.39
C ARG A 6 -43.34 -32.44 32.19
N ILE A 7 -42.02 -32.21 32.16
CA ILE A 7 -41.00 -31.54 33.02
C ILE A 7 -39.67 -31.51 32.20
N CYS A 8 -38.77 -30.54 32.46
CA CYS A 8 -37.33 -30.45 32.11
C CYS A 8 -36.97 -30.16 30.63
N PHE A 9 -36.28 -29.08 30.24
CA PHE A 9 -34.88 -28.75 30.56
C PHE A 9 -34.51 -27.32 30.10
N LEU A 10 -33.71 -26.66 30.93
CA LEU A 10 -32.69 -25.63 30.67
C LEU A 10 -32.96 -24.46 29.71
N THR A 11 -32.96 -23.28 30.32
CA THR A 11 -32.38 -22.02 29.81
C THR A 11 -31.04 -22.24 29.09
N VAL A 12 -30.94 -21.79 27.84
CA VAL A 12 -29.66 -21.37 27.25
C VAL A 12 -29.86 -20.01 26.62
N THR A 13 -29.28 -19.04 27.32
CA THR A 13 -29.06 -17.64 26.98
C THR A 13 -28.26 -17.49 25.69
N LEU A 14 -28.45 -16.35 25.02
CA LEU A 14 -27.63 -15.82 23.92
C LEU A 14 -26.15 -16.22 24.05
N ALA A 15 -25.64 -16.97 23.08
CA ALA A 15 -24.22 -16.98 22.74
C ALA A 15 -24.05 -16.14 21.49
N ALA A 16 -23.64 -14.88 21.68
CA ALA A 16 -23.09 -14.07 20.62
C ALA A 16 -21.90 -14.83 20.00
N SER A 17 -21.83 -14.83 18.68
CA SER A 17 -20.74 -15.40 17.91
C SER A 17 -19.42 -14.75 18.33
N VAL A 18 -18.58 -15.49 19.04
CA VAL A 18 -17.18 -15.13 19.25
C VAL A 18 -16.48 -15.22 17.90
N ALA A 19 -16.28 -14.07 17.26
CA ALA A 19 -15.35 -13.91 16.16
C ALA A 19 -13.97 -14.42 16.61
N ALA A 20 -13.21 -15.04 15.71
CA ALA A 20 -11.85 -15.47 16.00
C ALA A 20 -10.97 -14.24 16.30
N GLN A 21 -10.89 -13.85 17.58
CA GLN A 21 -9.94 -12.85 18.07
C GLN A 21 -8.52 -13.33 17.79
N GLY A 22 -7.67 -12.44 17.27
CA GLY A 22 -6.26 -12.71 16.97
C GLY A 22 -5.44 -13.08 18.21
N THR A 23 -4.18 -13.49 18.02
CA THR A 23 -3.27 -13.90 19.12
C THR A 23 -2.82 -12.73 20.01
N PHE A 24 -2.99 -11.48 19.56
CA PHE A 24 -2.73 -10.27 20.33
C PHE A 24 -3.70 -9.13 19.95
N SER A 25 -3.84 -8.11 20.80
CA SER A 25 -4.57 -6.86 20.55
C SER A 25 -3.71 -5.69 21.01
N VAL A 26 -3.24 -4.88 20.06
CA VAL A 26 -2.31 -3.77 20.30
C VAL A 26 -3.01 -2.52 20.83
N ILE A 27 -2.36 -1.89 21.82
CA ILE A 27 -2.69 -0.59 22.40
C ILE A 27 -1.70 0.46 21.90
N PHE A 28 -0.40 0.17 21.98
CA PHE A 28 0.68 1.01 21.47
C PHE A 28 1.69 0.15 20.71
N ASP A 29 1.91 0.46 19.44
CA ASP A 29 2.92 -0.16 18.56
C ASP A 29 3.16 0.85 17.44
N ASP A 30 4.40 1.12 17.13
CA ASP A 30 4.89 2.41 16.67
C ASP A 30 5.02 2.52 15.14
N ASP A 31 4.09 1.87 14.44
CA ASP A 31 3.89 1.92 12.99
C ASP A 31 3.04 3.14 12.52
N LEU A 32 2.58 4.01 13.43
CA LEU A 32 1.71 5.17 13.14
C LEU A 32 2.35 6.51 13.52
N ILE A 33 1.81 7.61 12.95
CA ILE A 33 2.29 9.00 13.13
C ILE A 33 2.43 9.37 14.61
N SER A 34 3.56 9.96 14.99
CA SER A 34 3.86 10.40 16.38
C SER A 34 2.79 11.32 17.01
N SER A 35 2.03 12.08 16.22
CA SER A 35 0.94 12.94 16.74
C SER A 35 -0.25 12.14 17.25
N VAL A 36 -0.54 11.01 16.62
CA VAL A 36 -1.72 10.19 16.91
C VAL A 36 -1.62 9.52 18.27
N TYR A 37 -0.44 8.98 18.60
CA TYR A 37 -0.21 8.38 19.92
C TYR A 37 -0.06 9.43 21.03
N ARG A 38 0.49 10.61 20.72
CA ARG A 38 0.43 11.73 21.65
C ARG A 38 -1.01 12.07 22.02
N ASP A 39 -1.91 12.13 21.05
CA ASP A 39 -3.33 12.42 21.28
C ASP A 39 -4.08 11.27 21.99
N ALA A 40 -3.62 10.02 21.84
CA ALA A 40 -4.15 8.83 22.52
C ALA A 40 -3.54 8.61 23.92
N SER A 41 -3.15 9.68 24.61
CA SER A 41 -2.64 9.61 25.99
C SER A 41 -3.12 10.80 26.83
N TYR A 42 -3.06 10.64 28.15
CA TYR A 42 -3.16 11.76 29.09
C TYR A 42 -2.54 11.40 30.44
N GLY A 43 -2.03 12.39 31.17
CA GLY A 43 -1.41 12.18 32.47
C GLY A 43 -1.36 13.46 33.31
N PHE A 44 -1.02 13.28 34.59
CA PHE A 44 -0.91 14.37 35.56
C PHE A 44 0.06 14.00 36.69
N ALA A 45 0.55 15.01 37.41
CA ALA A 45 1.31 14.86 38.65
C ALA A 45 0.83 15.89 39.70
N SER A 46 0.92 15.53 40.98
CA SER A 46 0.43 16.33 42.09
C SER A 46 1.26 16.13 43.37
N SER A 47 1.13 17.08 44.31
CA SER A 47 1.72 16.99 45.66
C SER A 47 3.23 16.74 45.69
N GLY A 48 3.95 17.41 44.79
CA GLY A 48 5.41 17.34 44.69
C GLY A 48 5.94 16.31 43.71
N ASP A 49 5.13 15.35 43.25
CA ASP A 49 5.56 14.41 42.21
C ASP A 49 5.92 15.12 40.91
N TYR A 50 6.85 14.50 40.20
CA TYR A 50 7.22 14.89 38.85
C TYR A 50 6.76 13.83 37.86
N LEU A 51 6.13 14.27 36.77
CA LEU A 51 5.91 13.47 35.58
C LEU A 51 6.15 14.38 34.37
N LYS A 52 7.02 13.96 33.47
CA LYS A 52 7.26 14.67 32.22
C LYS A 52 6.05 14.52 31.31
N LEU A 53 5.48 15.65 30.92
CA LEU A 53 4.32 15.74 30.04
C LEU A 53 4.63 16.67 28.87
N MET A 54 4.08 16.35 27.71
CA MET A 54 4.10 17.20 26.54
C MET A 54 2.77 17.97 26.44
N ASN A 55 2.81 19.24 26.03
CA ASN A 55 1.63 20.07 25.80
C ASN A 55 0.60 20.04 26.95
N THR A 56 1.06 19.92 28.20
CA THR A 56 0.34 19.87 29.49
C THR A 56 -0.10 18.51 30.02
N ASP A 57 -0.52 17.56 29.18
CA ASP A 57 -1.06 16.27 29.65
C ASP A 57 -0.59 15.07 28.85
N LYS A 58 0.14 15.22 27.75
CA LYS A 58 0.43 14.11 26.82
C LYS A 58 1.70 13.35 27.17
N MET A 59 1.71 12.06 26.84
CA MET A 59 2.88 11.21 26.97
C MET A 59 3.97 11.64 25.97
N PRO A 60 5.20 11.92 26.42
CA PRO A 60 6.33 12.13 25.51
C PRO A 60 6.71 10.85 24.76
N LEU A 61 7.30 10.99 23.57
CA LEU A 61 7.78 9.89 22.73
C LEU A 61 9.28 10.05 22.44
N ASP A 62 10.02 8.96 22.28
CA ASP A 62 11.46 8.93 22.01
C ASP A 62 11.75 8.13 20.73
N ALA A 63 12.35 8.79 19.73
CA ALA A 63 12.70 8.19 18.44
C ALA A 63 14.13 7.62 18.39
N VAL A 64 14.89 7.69 19.48
CA VAL A 64 16.26 7.15 19.58
C VAL A 64 16.24 5.79 20.26
N HIS A 65 15.51 5.67 21.37
CA HIS A 65 15.46 4.44 22.16
C HIS A 65 14.12 3.74 21.93
N ARG A 66 14.09 2.74 21.05
CA ARG A 66 12.87 1.97 20.70
C ARG A 66 13.14 0.46 20.61
N TYR A 67 12.10 -0.34 20.80
CA TYR A 67 12.13 -1.80 20.68
C TYR A 67 11.77 -2.24 19.26
N SER A 68 10.71 -1.66 18.71
CA SER A 68 10.22 -1.89 17.35
C SER A 68 9.98 -0.54 16.65
N GLY A 69 9.45 -0.56 15.42
CA GLY A 69 8.94 0.60 14.67
C GLY A 69 9.79 1.88 14.66
N THR A 70 9.16 3.02 14.90
CA THR A 70 9.74 4.37 14.78
C THR A 70 9.99 5.12 16.09
N MET A 71 9.30 4.81 17.19
CA MET A 71 9.41 5.50 18.48
C MET A 71 8.86 4.71 19.68
N SER A 72 9.45 4.89 20.87
CA SER A 72 8.86 4.40 22.13
C SER A 72 8.12 5.48 22.90
N ALA A 73 7.29 5.07 23.84
CA ALA A 73 6.65 5.95 24.81
C ALA A 73 7.58 6.20 26.01
N VAL A 74 7.66 7.44 26.50
CA VAL A 74 8.57 7.83 27.59
C VAL A 74 7.79 8.09 28.87
N LEU A 75 8.11 7.37 29.94
CA LEU A 75 7.76 7.73 31.31
C LEU A 75 9.00 8.30 32.00
N GLU A 76 9.01 9.60 32.25
CA GLU A 76 10.03 10.24 33.08
C GLU A 76 9.37 10.81 34.34
N TYR A 77 9.72 10.29 35.52
CA TYR A 77 8.97 10.53 36.76
C TYR A 77 9.85 10.60 38.02
N ASP A 78 9.33 11.23 39.07
CA ASP A 78 9.85 11.21 40.45
C ASP A 78 8.66 11.17 41.42
N HIS A 79 8.67 10.22 42.36
CA HIS A 79 7.63 10.01 43.36
C HIS A 79 8.11 10.35 44.77
N MET A 80 7.47 11.34 45.39
CA MET A 80 7.71 11.80 46.75
C MET A 80 6.59 11.38 47.70
N SER A 81 6.90 11.43 49.01
CA SER A 81 5.93 11.07 50.06
C SER A 81 4.70 11.97 50.02
N GLY A 82 3.53 11.37 49.78
CA GLY A 82 2.25 12.08 49.66
C GLY A 82 1.94 12.63 48.26
N GLY A 83 2.83 12.36 47.30
CA GLY A 83 2.64 12.67 45.88
C GLY A 83 1.69 11.72 45.16
N ASN A 84 1.25 12.12 43.96
CA ASN A 84 0.59 11.22 43.03
C ASN A 84 0.83 11.65 41.58
N TRP A 85 1.30 10.74 40.74
CA TRP A 85 1.33 10.89 39.29
C TRP A 85 0.66 9.72 38.59
N GLU A 86 0.02 9.98 37.46
CA GLU A 86 -0.60 8.96 36.62
C GLU A 86 -0.39 9.28 35.14
N MET A 87 -0.17 8.23 34.36
CA MET A 87 -0.16 8.29 32.89
C MET A 87 -1.11 7.22 32.35
N PHE A 88 -1.94 7.60 31.40
CA PHE A 88 -2.90 6.73 30.74
C PHE A 88 -2.59 6.69 29.24
N LEU A 89 -2.44 5.47 28.73
CA LEU A 89 -2.18 5.22 27.32
C LEU A 89 -3.36 4.44 26.72
N ALA A 90 -3.99 5.01 25.70
CA ALA A 90 -5.12 4.44 24.99
C ALA A 90 -4.69 3.85 23.63
N SER A 91 -5.55 3.04 23.03
CA SER A 91 -5.41 2.72 21.60
C SER A 91 -5.66 3.96 20.75
N ASN A 92 -5.11 3.98 19.53
CA ASN A 92 -5.36 5.03 18.53
C ASN A 92 -6.86 5.38 18.43
N GLY A 93 -7.18 6.67 18.35
CA GLY A 93 -8.55 7.17 18.23
C GLY A 93 -9.38 6.94 19.49
N TRP A 94 -8.74 6.67 20.63
CA TRP A 94 -9.41 6.31 21.89
C TRP A 94 -10.31 5.08 21.76
N GLN A 95 -9.95 4.17 20.84
CA GLN A 95 -10.71 2.95 20.61
C GLN A 95 -10.70 2.05 21.85
N THR A 96 -11.89 1.58 22.20
CA THR A 96 -12.05 0.55 23.23
C THR A 96 -11.66 -0.82 22.67
N ARG A 97 -10.99 -1.64 23.47
CA ARG A 97 -10.52 -2.97 23.10
C ARG A 97 -11.16 -4.06 23.96
N ASP A 98 -11.48 -5.17 23.33
CA ASP A 98 -11.95 -6.38 24.00
C ASP A 98 -10.75 -7.28 24.32
N PHE A 99 -10.37 -7.33 25.60
CA PHE A 99 -9.34 -8.19 26.15
C PHE A 99 -9.86 -9.51 26.73
N SER A 100 -11.17 -9.78 26.65
CA SER A 100 -11.80 -10.94 27.31
C SER A 100 -11.28 -12.29 26.84
N GLY A 101 -10.72 -12.36 25.64
CA GLY A 101 -10.09 -13.57 25.13
C GLY A 101 -8.58 -13.61 25.24
N TYR A 102 -7.91 -12.68 25.93
CA TYR A 102 -6.44 -12.67 26.06
C TYR A 102 -6.01 -13.07 27.48
N ASP A 103 -4.75 -13.51 27.62
CA ASP A 103 -4.24 -14.06 28.89
C ASP A 103 -3.38 -13.05 29.67
N SER A 104 -2.71 -12.13 28.98
CA SER A 104 -1.76 -11.21 29.60
C SER A 104 -1.68 -9.87 28.88
N LEU A 105 -1.36 -8.82 29.64
CA LEU A 105 -0.84 -7.58 29.11
C LEU A 105 0.68 -7.72 28.94
N VAL A 106 1.19 -7.48 27.73
CA VAL A 106 2.60 -7.60 27.36
C VAL A 106 3.10 -6.27 26.80
N PHE A 107 4.31 -5.89 27.19
CA PHE A 107 5.04 -4.74 26.65
C PHE A 107 6.54 -4.90 26.89
N PHE A 108 7.35 -4.10 26.22
CA PHE A 108 8.80 -4.08 26.36
C PHE A 108 9.23 -2.78 27.03
N VAL A 109 10.22 -2.89 27.91
CA VAL A 109 10.78 -1.74 28.63
C VAL A 109 12.30 -1.68 28.57
N ASN A 110 12.84 -0.47 28.58
CA ASN A 110 14.27 -0.20 28.71
C ASN A 110 14.45 1.11 29.52
N ALA A 111 15.61 1.32 30.12
CA ALA A 111 15.93 2.52 30.89
C ALA A 111 17.40 2.91 30.69
N PRO A 112 17.76 4.21 30.75
CA PRO A 112 19.14 4.66 30.59
C PRO A 112 20.04 4.31 31.80
N ALA A 113 19.46 3.84 32.91
CA ALA A 113 20.14 3.47 34.13
C ALA A 113 19.34 2.39 34.88
N PRO A 114 19.97 1.62 35.80
CA PRO A 114 19.25 0.66 36.62
C PRO A 114 18.09 1.31 37.39
N ILE A 115 16.94 0.63 37.42
CA ILE A 115 15.78 1.04 38.22
C ILE A 115 15.42 -0.12 39.16
N PRO A 116 15.54 0.05 40.49
CA PRO A 116 15.10 -0.97 41.44
C PRO A 116 13.63 -1.34 41.22
N GLY A 117 13.28 -2.63 41.33
CA GLY A 117 11.91 -3.09 41.05
C GLY A 117 10.82 -2.41 41.91
N VAL A 118 11.17 -1.98 43.12
CA VAL A 118 10.28 -1.22 44.01
C VAL A 118 10.03 0.22 43.54
N GLU A 119 10.89 0.75 42.68
CA GLU A 119 10.81 2.09 42.09
C GLU A 119 10.19 2.07 40.69
N LEU A 120 10.01 0.89 40.08
CA LEU A 120 9.27 0.74 38.82
C LEU A 120 7.77 1.05 39.02
N PRO A 121 7.08 1.61 38.00
CA PRO A 121 5.68 1.98 38.12
C PRO A 121 4.78 0.79 38.44
N LYS A 122 3.63 1.06 39.07
CA LYS A 122 2.53 0.09 39.04
C LYS A 122 1.72 0.24 37.76
N VAL A 123 1.10 -0.86 37.34
CA VAL A 123 0.27 -0.95 36.13
C VAL A 123 -1.18 -1.23 36.51
N GLY A 124 -2.13 -0.61 35.83
CA GLY A 124 -3.55 -0.91 35.93
C GLY A 124 -4.26 -0.74 34.59
N LEU A 125 -5.56 -1.03 34.55
CA LEU A 125 -6.43 -0.87 33.39
C LEU A 125 -7.63 0.00 33.75
N GLU A 126 -8.18 0.72 32.77
CA GLU A 126 -9.45 1.45 32.86
C GLU A 126 -10.40 0.98 31.76
N GLU A 127 -11.67 0.74 32.10
CA GLU A 127 -12.69 0.34 31.12
C GLU A 127 -13.63 1.50 30.73
N ALA A 128 -14.10 1.50 29.49
CA ALA A 128 -14.76 2.63 28.85
C ALA A 128 -16.18 2.92 29.38
N THR A 129 -16.90 1.93 29.88
CA THR A 129 -18.34 2.02 30.14
C THR A 129 -18.64 2.77 31.44
N THR A 130 -17.90 2.47 32.50
CA THR A 130 -18.08 3.01 33.86
C THR A 130 -16.86 3.77 34.36
N ASN A 131 -15.75 3.78 33.60
CA ASN A 131 -14.43 4.23 34.04
C ASN A 131 -13.91 3.48 35.29
N ALA A 132 -14.41 2.25 35.51
CA ALA A 132 -13.88 1.37 36.54
C ALA A 132 -12.40 1.09 36.27
N LYS A 133 -11.61 1.08 37.34
CA LYS A 133 -10.17 0.84 37.32
C LYS A 133 -9.84 -0.45 38.04
N THR A 134 -8.88 -1.19 37.51
CA THR A 134 -8.28 -2.31 38.22
C THR A 134 -7.41 -1.80 39.38
N PRO A 135 -7.21 -2.63 40.41
CA PRO A 135 -6.00 -2.55 41.20
C PRO A 135 -4.72 -2.58 40.40
N LEU A 136 -3.76 -2.00 41.10
CA LEU A 136 -2.44 -1.73 40.61
C LEU A 136 -1.55 -2.93 40.88
N VAL A 137 -0.85 -3.36 39.85
CA VAL A 137 0.08 -4.47 39.87
C VAL A 137 1.51 -3.93 39.82
N ASP A 138 2.38 -4.42 40.70
CA ASP A 138 3.77 -3.98 40.77
C ASP A 138 4.57 -4.51 39.57
N MET A 139 4.97 -3.62 38.64
CA MET A 139 5.71 -4.00 37.42
C MET A 139 7.03 -4.71 37.75
N GLY A 140 7.71 -4.29 38.82
CA GLY A 140 8.96 -4.90 39.27
C GLY A 140 8.84 -6.36 39.71
N SER A 141 7.63 -6.92 39.83
CA SER A 141 7.43 -8.36 40.02
C SER A 141 7.59 -9.17 38.73
N TYR A 142 7.59 -8.51 37.58
CA TYR A 142 7.58 -9.13 36.25
C TYR A 142 8.80 -8.77 35.40
N VAL A 143 9.64 -7.82 35.85
CA VAL A 143 10.82 -7.38 35.10
C VAL A 143 11.90 -6.87 36.06
N THR A 144 13.16 -6.99 35.66
CA THR A 144 14.32 -6.42 36.35
C THR A 144 15.07 -5.53 35.37
N LEU A 145 15.40 -4.29 35.78
CA LEU A 145 16.22 -3.35 35.01
C LEU A 145 17.52 -3.09 35.77
N ASP A 146 18.53 -3.90 35.48
CA ASP A 146 19.84 -3.93 36.16
C ASP A 146 20.89 -2.99 35.54
N GLY A 147 20.50 -2.22 34.52
CA GLY A 147 21.35 -1.25 33.84
C GLY A 147 21.87 -1.66 32.47
N ASP A 148 21.44 -2.81 31.93
CA ASP A 148 21.68 -3.13 30.53
C ASP A 148 20.82 -2.25 29.61
N THR A 149 21.41 -1.18 29.08
CA THR A 149 20.73 -0.26 28.17
C THR A 149 20.61 -0.80 26.74
N ASN A 150 21.27 -1.92 26.41
CA ASN A 150 21.30 -2.50 25.06
C ASN A 150 20.21 -3.56 24.84
N SER A 151 19.53 -4.01 25.89
CA SER A 151 18.51 -5.05 25.81
C SER A 151 17.18 -4.59 26.38
N TRP A 152 16.15 -4.58 25.53
CA TRP A 152 14.77 -4.40 25.96
C TRP A 152 14.26 -5.62 26.74
N GLN A 153 13.62 -5.36 27.87
CA GLN A 153 13.10 -6.38 28.76
C GLN A 153 11.59 -6.53 28.59
N ARG A 154 11.14 -7.77 28.43
CA ARG A 154 9.71 -8.09 28.27
C ARG A 154 9.01 -8.12 29.62
N VAL A 155 7.96 -7.32 29.76
CA VAL A 155 6.97 -7.40 30.85
C VAL A 155 5.77 -8.20 30.37
N ALA A 156 5.32 -9.18 31.16
CA ALA A 156 4.10 -9.93 30.89
C ALA A 156 3.29 -10.11 32.17
N ILE A 157 2.21 -9.34 32.31
CA ILE A 157 1.35 -9.35 33.47
C ILE A 157 0.07 -10.12 33.12
N PRO A 158 -0.22 -11.27 33.78
CA PRO A 158 -1.43 -12.02 33.51
C PRO A 158 -2.66 -11.20 33.90
N PHE A 159 -3.74 -11.29 33.11
CA PHE A 159 -4.95 -10.51 33.42
C PHE A 159 -5.55 -10.87 34.79
N SER A 160 -5.31 -12.09 35.27
CA SER A 160 -5.66 -12.53 36.62
C SER A 160 -4.95 -11.77 37.75
N ALA A 161 -3.81 -11.12 37.49
CA ALA A 161 -3.17 -10.25 38.48
C ALA A 161 -3.97 -8.96 38.73
N PHE A 162 -4.86 -8.61 37.80
CA PHE A 162 -5.82 -7.53 37.92
C PHE A 162 -7.20 -8.08 38.34
N GLU A 163 -7.27 -9.04 39.27
CA GLU A 163 -8.53 -9.53 39.84
C GLU A 163 -8.49 -9.54 41.37
N PRO A 164 -9.65 -9.49 42.07
CA PRO A 164 -11.02 -9.44 41.54
C PRO A 164 -11.65 -8.04 41.59
N PHE A 165 -12.36 -7.63 40.52
CA PHE A 165 -13.09 -6.34 40.48
C PHE A 165 -14.57 -6.50 40.13
N GLY A 166 -15.44 -6.08 41.05
CA GLY A 166 -16.86 -5.91 40.77
C GLY A 166 -17.07 -4.71 39.85
N GLY A 167 -17.62 -4.94 38.66
CA GLY A 167 -17.99 -3.87 37.71
C GLY A 167 -16.95 -3.52 36.65
N PHE A 168 -15.77 -4.14 36.64
CA PHE A 168 -14.79 -3.98 35.55
C PHE A 168 -15.02 -5.04 34.46
N SER A 169 -14.90 -4.64 33.19
CA SER A 169 -15.05 -5.54 32.04
C SER A 169 -13.81 -5.51 31.16
N LEU A 170 -13.18 -6.67 30.99
CA LEU A 170 -12.11 -6.84 29.99
C LEU A 170 -12.63 -6.67 28.56
N ALA A 171 -13.95 -6.76 28.32
CA ALA A 171 -14.50 -6.56 26.97
C ALA A 171 -14.49 -5.10 26.52
N SER A 172 -14.18 -4.15 27.41
CA SER A 172 -14.28 -2.72 27.14
C SER A 172 -13.08 -1.93 27.67
N VAL A 173 -11.86 -2.46 27.59
CA VAL A 173 -10.66 -1.75 28.08
C VAL A 173 -10.36 -0.53 27.21
N LYS A 174 -10.23 0.63 27.84
CA LYS A 174 -9.98 1.92 27.20
C LYS A 174 -8.52 2.34 27.30
N THR A 175 -7.91 2.20 28.49
CA THR A 175 -6.53 2.64 28.72
C THR A 175 -5.75 1.68 29.61
N VAL A 176 -4.43 1.68 29.43
CA VAL A 176 -3.46 1.17 30.39
C VAL A 176 -2.94 2.34 31.21
N ARG A 177 -2.94 2.17 32.53
CA ARG A 177 -2.56 3.17 33.52
C ARG A 177 -1.21 2.81 34.13
N PHE A 178 -0.32 3.78 34.19
CA PHE A 178 0.94 3.72 34.92
C PHE A 178 0.90 4.75 36.06
N THR A 179 1.39 4.36 37.23
CA THR A 179 1.44 5.26 38.40
C THR A 179 2.57 4.87 39.36
N ALA A 180 2.82 5.74 40.33
CA ALA A 180 3.84 5.57 41.34
C ALA A 180 3.75 4.24 42.11
N ASN A 181 4.91 3.71 42.50
CA ASN A 181 5.03 2.56 43.41
C ASN A 181 5.74 2.97 44.72
N GLY A 182 7.06 2.79 44.80
CA GLY A 182 7.88 3.23 45.91
C GLY A 182 8.39 4.66 45.73
N LEU A 183 8.86 5.26 46.83
CA LEU A 183 9.53 6.56 46.80
C LEU A 183 10.78 6.49 45.94
N THR A 184 11.00 7.53 45.14
CA THR A 184 12.24 7.68 44.37
C THR A 184 13.09 8.80 44.94
N SER A 185 14.40 8.65 44.79
CA SER A 185 15.39 9.68 45.09
C SER A 185 15.85 10.27 43.75
N GLY A 186 15.04 11.16 43.18
CA GLY A 186 15.28 11.81 41.90
C GLY A 186 14.64 11.09 40.71
N THR A 187 14.77 11.71 39.54
CA THR A 187 14.08 11.29 38.31
C THR A 187 14.48 9.90 37.82
N ARG A 188 13.50 9.15 37.33
CA ARG A 188 13.64 7.90 36.58
C ARG A 188 13.13 8.11 35.16
N THR A 189 13.77 7.49 34.18
CA THR A 189 13.30 7.45 32.78
C THR A 189 13.10 6.00 32.39
N LEU A 190 11.93 5.69 31.85
CA LEU A 190 11.55 4.38 31.38
C LEU A 190 10.96 4.53 29.98
N TRP A 191 11.54 3.82 29.02
CA TRP A 191 10.97 3.67 27.69
C TRP A 191 10.05 2.46 27.68
N ILE A 192 8.89 2.59 27.05
CA ILE A 192 7.85 1.55 26.93
C ILE A 192 7.50 1.41 25.45
N ASP A 193 7.44 0.16 24.98
CA ASP A 193 7.14 -0.13 23.59
C ASP A 193 6.31 -1.42 23.44
N LEU A 194 5.66 -1.57 22.29
CA LEU A 194 4.81 -2.72 21.91
C LEU A 194 3.84 -3.18 23.02
N LEU A 195 2.98 -2.28 23.48
CA LEU A 195 1.95 -2.57 24.50
C LEU A 195 0.74 -3.25 23.88
N ALA A 196 0.47 -4.51 24.26
CA ALA A 196 -0.61 -5.31 23.72
C ALA A 196 -1.18 -6.31 24.74
N ALA A 197 -2.45 -6.71 24.56
CA ALA A 197 -3.00 -7.91 25.16
C ALA A 197 -2.60 -9.14 24.33
N VAL A 198 -2.21 -10.26 24.94
CA VAL A 198 -1.68 -11.46 24.25
C VAL A 198 -2.28 -12.75 24.83
N ARG A 199 -2.58 -13.72 23.96
CA ARG A 199 -2.95 -15.10 24.32
C ARG A 199 -1.69 -15.95 24.55
N ILE A 200 -1.41 -16.34 25.79
CA ILE A 200 -0.31 -17.22 26.19
C ILE A 200 -0.84 -18.67 26.36
N THR A 201 -1.31 -19.26 25.28
CA THR A 201 -1.36 -20.72 25.15
C THR A 201 -0.56 -21.13 23.92
N GLY A 202 0.77 -21.25 24.10
CA GLY A 202 1.65 -21.95 23.16
C GLY A 202 2.29 -21.15 22.01
N GLY A 203 2.34 -19.82 22.05
CA GLY A 203 3.06 -19.00 21.07
C GLY A 203 4.54 -18.75 21.45
N PRO A 204 5.46 -18.59 20.48
CA PRO A 204 6.89 -18.37 20.74
C PRO A 204 7.16 -17.05 21.47
N SER A 205 8.35 -16.95 22.07
CA SER A 205 8.87 -15.77 22.79
C SER A 205 9.14 -14.55 21.90
N THR A 206 8.84 -14.63 20.61
CA THR A 206 8.91 -13.56 19.61
C THR A 206 7.50 -13.06 19.30
N PRO A 207 7.27 -11.73 19.19
CA PRO A 207 6.01 -11.24 18.67
C PRO A 207 5.73 -11.89 17.30
N PRO A 208 4.47 -12.25 17.01
CA PRO A 208 4.13 -12.82 15.71
C PRO A 208 4.47 -11.84 14.59
N PRO A 209 4.71 -12.35 13.37
CA PRO A 209 4.82 -11.54 12.16
C PRO A 209 3.76 -10.45 12.12
N LEU A 210 4.13 -9.26 11.64
CA LEU A 210 3.19 -8.18 11.36
C LEU A 210 2.04 -8.77 10.51
N SER A 211 0.78 -8.57 10.88
CA SER A 211 -0.32 -9.11 10.05
C SER A 211 -0.28 -8.47 8.66
N THR A 212 -0.67 -9.19 7.61
CA THR A 212 -0.70 -8.64 6.23
C THR A 212 -1.40 -7.28 6.15
N ASP A 213 -2.59 -7.14 6.75
CA ASP A 213 -3.33 -5.87 6.71
C ASP A 213 -2.54 -4.72 7.33
N ARG A 214 -1.88 -4.98 8.46
CA ARG A 214 -0.98 -4.00 9.10
C ARG A 214 0.22 -3.69 8.22
N LEU A 215 0.87 -4.69 7.61
CA LEU A 215 2.08 -4.46 6.83
C LEU A 215 1.76 -3.60 5.61
N LEU A 216 0.64 -3.88 4.94
CA LEU A 216 0.19 -3.09 3.81
C LEU A 216 -0.22 -1.68 4.22
N ASP A 217 -0.85 -1.50 5.39
CA ASP A 217 -1.17 -0.16 5.91
C ASP A 217 0.10 0.64 6.25
N THR A 218 1.07 0.01 6.93
CA THR A 218 2.37 0.61 7.27
C THR A 218 3.15 0.99 6.01
N LEU A 219 3.25 0.09 5.03
CA LEU A 219 3.94 0.36 3.75
C LEU A 219 3.28 1.51 3.00
N GLN A 220 1.95 1.51 2.92
CA GLN A 220 1.23 2.53 2.19
C GLN A 220 1.32 3.90 2.88
N TYR A 221 1.23 3.94 4.22
CA TYR A 221 1.40 5.18 4.98
C TYR A 221 2.83 5.71 4.88
N ALA A 222 3.84 4.84 4.95
CA ALA A 222 5.24 5.26 4.85
C ALA A 222 5.57 5.84 3.46
N ALA A 223 5.09 5.19 2.39
CA ALA A 223 5.17 5.72 1.03
C ALA A 223 4.42 7.07 0.90
N PHE A 224 3.25 7.22 1.52
CA PHE A 224 2.55 8.52 1.59
C PHE A 224 3.39 9.60 2.29
N ALA A 225 4.05 9.24 3.39
CA ALA A 225 4.85 10.17 4.18
C ALA A 225 5.99 10.79 3.35
N TYR A 226 6.54 10.06 2.37
CA TYR A 226 7.50 10.62 1.40
C TYR A 226 6.90 11.82 0.67
N PHE A 227 5.74 11.64 0.02
CA PHE A 227 5.09 12.70 -0.77
C PHE A 227 4.59 13.87 0.09
N TRP A 228 4.26 13.60 1.36
CA TRP A 228 3.82 14.63 2.28
C TRP A 228 4.99 15.48 2.80
N ASN A 229 6.08 14.83 3.23
CA ASN A 229 7.20 15.44 3.94
C ASN A 229 8.34 15.92 3.03
N GLU A 230 8.61 15.23 1.92
CA GLU A 230 9.66 15.59 0.95
C GLU A 230 9.16 16.59 -0.11
N ALA A 231 8.04 17.26 0.16
CA ALA A 231 7.47 18.28 -0.70
C ALA A 231 7.73 19.69 -0.17
N ASN A 232 8.04 20.62 -1.08
CA ASN A 232 8.15 22.03 -0.74
C ASN A 232 6.75 22.65 -0.64
N LEU A 233 6.39 23.18 0.52
CA LEU A 233 5.05 23.73 0.77
C LEU A 233 4.70 24.96 -0.07
N ALA A 234 5.69 25.72 -0.55
CA ALA A 234 5.47 26.94 -1.32
C ALA A 234 5.27 26.66 -2.82
N THR A 235 5.86 25.58 -3.34
CA THR A 235 5.75 25.21 -4.77
C THR A 235 4.89 23.98 -5.00
N GLY A 236 4.68 23.15 -3.99
CA GLY A 236 4.04 21.84 -4.12
C GLY A 236 4.92 20.78 -4.80
N LEU A 237 6.16 21.12 -5.15
CA LEU A 237 7.09 20.20 -5.80
C LEU A 237 7.60 19.15 -4.80
N VAL A 238 7.72 17.91 -5.26
CA VAL A 238 8.20 16.75 -4.50
C VAL A 238 9.62 16.44 -4.97
N LYS A 239 10.53 16.17 -4.04
CA LYS A 239 11.89 15.73 -4.40
C LYS A 239 11.88 14.48 -5.28
N ASP A 240 12.92 14.33 -6.07
CA ASP A 240 13.24 13.11 -6.80
C ASP A 240 13.61 11.97 -5.83
N ARG A 241 14.46 12.29 -4.86
CA ARG A 241 14.94 11.39 -3.81
C ARG A 241 15.05 12.06 -2.45
N SER A 242 15.09 11.26 -1.40
CA SER A 242 15.17 11.74 -0.01
C SER A 242 16.47 12.44 0.36
N SER A 243 17.54 12.34 -0.44
CA SER A 243 18.83 12.95 -0.09
C SER A 243 18.72 14.46 0.08
N GLN A 244 19.59 14.99 0.93
CA GLN A 244 19.67 16.43 1.13
C GLN A 244 20.06 17.14 -0.18
N GLY A 245 19.29 18.17 -0.55
CA GLY A 245 19.56 18.99 -1.73
C GLY A 245 19.11 18.38 -3.06
N ALA A 246 18.43 17.23 -3.06
CA ALA A 246 17.84 16.68 -4.28
C ALA A 246 16.83 17.66 -4.92
N PRO A 247 16.80 17.77 -6.25
CA PRO A 247 15.82 18.58 -6.96
C PRO A 247 14.45 17.88 -6.93
N ALA A 248 13.43 18.56 -7.45
CA ALA A 248 12.16 17.94 -7.73
C ALA A 248 12.23 17.06 -8.97
N SER A 249 11.53 15.92 -8.97
CA SER A 249 11.18 15.18 -10.19
C SER A 249 9.70 15.38 -10.49
N ILE A 250 9.37 15.75 -11.73
CA ILE A 250 7.96 15.95 -12.10
C ILE A 250 7.17 14.63 -12.14
N ALA A 251 7.84 13.49 -12.36
CA ALA A 251 7.22 12.17 -12.24
C ALA A 251 6.82 11.87 -10.79
N ALA A 252 7.74 12.14 -9.84
CA ALA A 252 7.46 12.01 -8.41
C ALA A 252 6.29 12.92 -7.98
N VAL A 253 6.19 14.14 -8.56
CA VAL A 253 5.02 15.01 -8.33
C VAL A 253 3.74 14.36 -8.87
N GLY A 254 3.75 13.77 -10.06
CA GLY A 254 2.61 13.05 -10.62
C GLY A 254 2.10 11.94 -9.70
N PHE A 255 2.99 11.05 -9.26
CA PHE A 255 2.62 10.03 -8.27
C PHE A 255 2.13 10.64 -6.95
N GLY A 256 2.78 11.71 -6.48
CA GLY A 256 2.43 12.42 -5.26
C GLY A 256 1.04 13.02 -5.27
N LEU A 257 0.58 13.55 -6.40
CA LEU A 257 -0.79 14.07 -6.54
C LEU A 257 -1.84 12.98 -6.31
N SER A 258 -1.64 11.77 -6.85
CA SER A 258 -2.50 10.62 -6.55
C SER A 258 -2.33 10.14 -5.11
N ALA A 259 -1.12 10.12 -4.56
CA ALA A 259 -0.85 9.78 -3.16
C ALA A 259 -1.63 10.69 -2.18
N LEU A 260 -1.78 11.98 -2.49
CA LEU A 260 -2.58 12.91 -1.69
C LEU A 260 -4.07 12.52 -1.66
N THR A 261 -4.63 12.03 -2.78
CA THR A 261 -6.03 11.54 -2.80
C THR A 261 -6.20 10.34 -1.88
N ILE A 262 -5.23 9.41 -1.91
CA ILE A 262 -5.20 8.23 -1.05
C ILE A 262 -5.06 8.64 0.41
N GLY A 263 -4.19 9.60 0.73
CA GLY A 263 -4.04 10.12 2.09
C GLY A 263 -5.32 10.72 2.68
N VAL A 264 -6.20 11.28 1.84
CA VAL A 264 -7.53 11.73 2.27
C VAL A 264 -8.47 10.55 2.50
N ASP A 265 -8.54 9.59 1.55
CA ASP A 265 -9.39 8.39 1.68
C ASP A 265 -9.00 7.54 2.91
N ARG A 266 -7.71 7.54 3.27
CA ARG A 266 -7.15 6.86 4.44
C ARG A 266 -7.18 7.71 5.72
N ALA A 267 -7.67 8.94 5.64
CA ALA A 267 -7.74 9.90 6.75
C ALA A 267 -6.38 10.22 7.42
N TRP A 268 -5.28 10.12 6.67
CA TRP A 268 -3.95 10.55 7.12
C TRP A 268 -3.79 12.08 7.07
N VAL A 269 -4.51 12.71 6.13
CA VAL A 269 -4.62 14.16 6.00
C VAL A 269 -6.06 14.56 5.74
N THR A 270 -6.39 15.81 6.03
CA THR A 270 -7.72 16.35 5.70
C THR A 270 -7.83 16.63 4.21
N ARG A 271 -9.07 16.58 3.69
CA ARG A 271 -9.37 16.97 2.31
C ARG A 271 -8.94 18.40 2.00
N GLU A 272 -9.17 19.31 2.94
CA GLU A 272 -8.77 20.73 2.83
C GLU A 272 -7.25 20.86 2.63
N SER A 273 -6.45 20.29 3.55
CA SER A 273 -4.98 20.38 3.46
C SER A 273 -4.42 19.71 2.20
N ALA A 274 -5.02 18.62 1.74
CA ALA A 274 -4.64 17.98 0.48
C ALA A 274 -5.01 18.84 -0.73
N SER A 275 -6.22 19.42 -0.76
CA SER A 275 -6.67 20.30 -1.84
C SER A 275 -5.80 21.56 -1.96
N ASP A 276 -5.38 22.15 -0.85
CA ASP A 276 -4.46 23.30 -0.84
C ASP A 276 -3.09 22.95 -1.41
N ARG A 277 -2.57 21.75 -1.09
CA ARG A 277 -1.30 21.25 -1.65
C ARG A 277 -1.41 21.01 -3.14
N VAL A 278 -2.48 20.37 -3.60
CA VAL A 278 -2.76 20.17 -5.02
C VAL A 278 -2.86 21.52 -5.73
N LEU A 279 -3.65 22.46 -5.22
CA LEU A 279 -3.82 23.77 -5.83
C LEU A 279 -2.49 24.52 -5.95
N THR A 280 -1.67 24.51 -4.89
CA THR A 280 -0.33 25.13 -4.90
C THR A 280 0.55 24.52 -5.98
N THR A 281 0.54 23.20 -6.11
CA THR A 281 1.30 22.46 -7.12
C THR A 281 0.85 22.88 -8.54
N LEU A 282 -0.46 22.86 -8.81
CA LEU A 282 -0.99 23.24 -10.12
C LEU A 282 -0.70 24.70 -10.48
N ARG A 283 -0.77 25.62 -9.50
CA ARG A 283 -0.36 27.02 -9.72
C ARG A 283 1.11 27.12 -10.12
N THR A 284 2.02 26.38 -9.49
CA THR A 284 3.42 26.32 -9.91
C THR A 284 3.56 25.92 -11.37
N PHE A 285 2.92 24.82 -11.79
CA PHE A 285 3.00 24.36 -13.19
C PHE A 285 2.33 25.29 -14.20
N TRP A 286 1.28 26.00 -13.78
CA TRP A 286 0.55 26.91 -14.64
C TRP A 286 1.23 28.27 -14.81
N GLU A 287 1.70 28.86 -13.70
CA GLU A 287 2.16 30.26 -13.61
C GLU A 287 3.65 30.43 -13.91
N LYS A 288 4.48 29.40 -13.68
CA LYS A 288 5.92 29.49 -13.97
C LYS A 288 6.17 29.58 -15.49
N PRO A 289 7.18 30.37 -15.91
CA PRO A 289 7.36 30.70 -17.32
C PRO A 289 7.79 29.48 -18.14
N GLN A 290 7.21 29.38 -19.34
CA GLN A 290 7.66 28.43 -20.36
C GLN A 290 8.34 29.17 -21.53
N GLY A 291 9.40 28.59 -22.11
CA GLY A 291 10.15 29.23 -23.18
C GLY A 291 11.40 28.46 -23.61
N THR A 292 12.12 29.02 -24.58
CA THR A 292 13.32 28.40 -25.18
C THR A 292 14.63 28.79 -24.48
N SER A 293 14.57 29.61 -23.43
CA SER A 293 15.77 29.96 -22.65
C SER A 293 16.33 28.72 -21.94
N VAL A 294 17.66 28.60 -21.91
CA VAL A 294 18.36 27.46 -21.29
C VAL A 294 18.18 27.40 -19.77
N SER A 295 17.76 28.50 -19.14
CA SER A 295 17.48 28.61 -17.71
C SER A 295 16.26 29.49 -17.44
N GLY A 296 15.74 29.40 -16.21
CA GLY A 296 14.63 30.24 -15.75
C GLY A 296 13.26 29.84 -16.31
N MET A 297 13.14 28.66 -16.93
CA MET A 297 11.89 28.13 -17.50
C MET A 297 11.50 26.82 -16.79
N ILE A 298 10.21 26.62 -16.54
CA ILE A 298 9.68 25.33 -16.04
C ILE A 298 9.48 24.32 -17.18
N GLY A 299 9.32 24.82 -18.41
CA GLY A 299 8.95 24.00 -19.54
C GLY A 299 8.92 24.77 -20.86
N TYR A 300 8.41 24.13 -21.91
CA TYR A 300 8.15 24.74 -23.21
C TYR A 300 7.07 23.95 -23.94
N LYS A 301 6.15 24.63 -24.65
CA LYS A 301 5.08 23.99 -25.45
C LYS A 301 4.16 23.07 -24.63
N GLY A 302 3.95 23.40 -23.37
CA GLY A 302 3.20 22.58 -22.41
C GLY A 302 3.99 21.41 -21.82
N TRP A 303 5.16 21.08 -22.35
CA TRP A 303 6.06 20.07 -21.82
C TRP A 303 6.91 20.63 -20.68
N PHE A 304 7.27 19.80 -19.71
CA PHE A 304 8.02 20.21 -18.52
C PHE A 304 9.39 19.54 -18.45
N TYR A 305 10.35 20.23 -17.84
CA TYR A 305 11.68 19.67 -17.60
C TYR A 305 11.60 18.56 -16.54
N HIS A 306 12.36 17.47 -16.74
CA HIS A 306 12.42 16.33 -15.82
C HIS A 306 12.66 16.79 -14.38
N PHE A 307 13.71 17.59 -14.19
CA PHE A 307 14.13 18.07 -12.88
C PHE A 307 13.93 19.57 -12.75
N LEU A 308 13.28 19.97 -11.64
CA LEU A 308 13.06 21.36 -11.27
C LEU A 308 13.75 21.67 -9.95
N ASP A 309 14.27 22.89 -9.81
CA ASP A 309 14.71 23.37 -8.50
C ASP A 309 13.50 23.50 -7.55
N MET A 310 13.62 22.92 -6.35
CA MET A 310 12.53 22.79 -5.39
C MET A 310 11.90 24.13 -4.99
N ASN A 311 12.70 25.21 -4.97
CA ASN A 311 12.27 26.52 -4.45
C ASN A 311 11.75 27.42 -5.57
N THR A 312 12.43 27.42 -6.71
CA THR A 312 12.16 28.33 -7.82
C THR A 312 11.19 27.75 -8.83
N GLY A 313 11.10 26.41 -8.93
CA GLY A 313 10.23 25.70 -9.87
C GLY A 313 10.64 25.86 -11.33
N VAL A 314 11.94 26.04 -11.60
CA VAL A 314 12.50 26.11 -12.96
C VAL A 314 13.53 25.00 -13.17
N ARG A 315 13.82 24.69 -14.42
CA ARG A 315 14.79 23.69 -14.87
C ARG A 315 16.07 23.70 -14.04
N THR A 316 16.50 22.52 -13.60
CA THR A 316 17.81 22.29 -12.98
C THR A 316 18.51 21.08 -13.59
N TRP A 317 19.79 20.89 -13.22
CA TRP A 317 20.67 19.82 -13.70
C TRP A 317 20.81 19.69 -15.21
N ASN A 318 20.54 20.78 -15.95
CA ASN A 318 20.48 20.78 -17.41
C ASN A 318 19.60 19.65 -17.96
N SER A 319 18.52 19.29 -17.25
CA SER A 319 17.61 18.23 -17.67
C SER A 319 16.89 18.53 -18.99
N GLU A 320 16.43 17.50 -19.68
CA GLU A 320 15.57 17.58 -20.84
C GLU A 320 14.13 17.96 -20.46
N LEU A 321 13.39 18.52 -21.41
CA LEU A 321 11.94 18.34 -21.39
C LEU A 321 11.67 16.85 -21.51
N SER A 322 11.18 16.23 -20.44
CA SER A 322 10.93 14.81 -20.43
C SER A 322 9.50 14.55 -20.81
N SER A 323 9.33 13.83 -21.92
CA SER A 323 8.00 13.48 -22.42
C SER A 323 7.31 12.50 -21.48
N ILE A 324 8.00 11.46 -21.00
CA ILE A 324 7.40 10.47 -20.10
C ILE A 324 7.06 11.06 -18.74
N ASP A 325 7.95 11.86 -18.14
CA ASP A 325 7.69 12.42 -16.81
C ASP A 325 6.59 13.48 -16.86
N THR A 326 6.47 14.20 -17.99
CA THR A 326 5.28 15.03 -18.24
C THR A 326 4.01 14.17 -18.31
N GLY A 327 4.05 13.00 -18.97
CA GLY A 327 2.92 12.07 -19.01
C GLY A 327 2.51 11.55 -17.62
N LEU A 328 3.48 11.20 -16.78
CA LEU A 328 3.25 10.75 -15.40
C LEU A 328 2.72 11.89 -14.51
N LEU A 329 3.26 13.10 -14.65
CA LEU A 329 2.73 14.31 -14.02
C LEU A 329 1.26 14.51 -14.37
N LEU A 330 0.94 14.48 -15.67
CA LEU A 330 -0.43 14.69 -16.15
C LEU A 330 -1.38 13.61 -15.63
N ALA A 331 -0.96 12.35 -15.53
CA ALA A 331 -1.80 11.30 -14.94
C ALA A 331 -2.21 11.64 -13.50
N GLY A 332 -1.26 12.09 -12.67
CA GLY A 332 -1.55 12.58 -11.32
C GLY A 332 -2.45 13.82 -11.28
N ILE A 333 -2.24 14.77 -12.19
CA ILE A 333 -3.07 15.99 -12.31
C ILE A 333 -4.52 15.64 -12.64
N LEU A 334 -4.74 14.75 -13.62
CA LEU A 334 -6.08 14.33 -14.05
C LEU A 334 -6.77 13.47 -12.99
N ASP A 335 -6.02 12.65 -12.24
CA ASP A 335 -6.57 11.91 -11.10
C ASP A 335 -7.04 12.87 -9.99
N ALA A 336 -6.21 13.85 -9.64
CA ALA A 336 -6.57 14.88 -8.66
C ALA A 336 -7.77 15.73 -9.13
N GLN A 337 -7.86 16.03 -10.43
CA GLN A 337 -9.00 16.72 -11.03
C GLN A 337 -10.32 15.96 -10.82
N MET A 338 -10.31 14.63 -10.99
CA MET A 338 -11.49 13.80 -10.75
C MET A 338 -11.83 13.70 -9.26
N TYR A 339 -10.82 13.67 -8.39
CA TYR A 339 -11.01 13.50 -6.95
C TYR A 339 -11.54 14.76 -6.26
N PHE A 340 -10.99 15.93 -6.61
CA PHE A 340 -11.36 17.23 -6.07
C PHE A 340 -12.52 17.85 -6.88
N ASN A 341 -13.70 17.24 -6.75
CA ASN A 341 -14.92 17.56 -7.50
C ASN A 341 -16.00 18.35 -6.71
N GLY A 342 -15.65 18.87 -5.53
CA GLY A 342 -16.49 19.71 -4.69
C GLY A 342 -16.85 21.05 -5.32
N SER A 343 -17.87 21.69 -4.75
CA SER A 343 -18.41 22.97 -5.24
C SER A 343 -17.68 24.20 -4.69
N ASP A 344 -16.72 24.05 -3.78
CA ASP A 344 -15.95 25.17 -3.26
C ASP A 344 -14.98 25.75 -4.32
N SER A 345 -14.49 26.95 -4.04
CA SER A 345 -13.64 27.69 -4.98
C SER A 345 -12.26 27.06 -5.18
N THR A 346 -11.72 26.35 -4.18
CA THR A 346 -10.40 25.70 -4.26
C THR A 346 -10.49 24.53 -5.22
N GLU A 347 -11.43 23.62 -5.00
CA GLU A 347 -11.62 22.45 -5.87
C GLU A 347 -12.04 22.84 -7.29
N SER A 348 -12.86 23.89 -7.45
CA SER A 348 -13.19 24.44 -8.77
C SER A 348 -11.98 24.98 -9.52
N LEU A 349 -11.04 25.61 -8.80
CA LEU A 349 -9.80 26.11 -9.39
C LEU A 349 -8.82 24.98 -9.72
N ILE A 350 -8.77 23.92 -8.89
CA ILE A 350 -8.00 22.70 -9.20
C ILE A 350 -8.42 22.14 -10.55
N ARG A 351 -9.73 21.92 -10.75
CA ARG A 351 -10.24 21.38 -12.03
C ARG A 351 -9.91 22.28 -13.21
N SER A 352 -10.10 23.59 -13.06
CA SER A 352 -9.83 24.57 -14.11
C SER A 352 -8.33 24.63 -14.49
N LEU A 353 -7.43 24.56 -13.50
CA LEU A 353 -5.99 24.54 -13.74
C LEU A 353 -5.53 23.21 -14.33
N ALA A 354 -6.07 22.09 -13.88
CA ALA A 354 -5.79 20.77 -14.46
C ALA A 354 -6.12 20.74 -15.96
N ASP A 355 -7.32 21.16 -16.33
CA ASP A 355 -7.73 21.32 -17.74
C ASP A 355 -6.77 22.23 -18.50
N SER A 356 -6.41 23.37 -17.91
CA SER A 356 -5.55 24.35 -18.57
C SER A 356 -4.13 23.82 -18.80
N ILE A 357 -3.55 23.14 -17.80
CA ILE A 357 -2.21 22.53 -17.89
C ILE A 357 -2.21 21.43 -18.94
N TYR A 358 -3.18 20.53 -18.90
CA TYR A 358 -3.31 19.42 -19.85
C TYR A 358 -3.48 19.93 -21.29
N ASN A 359 -4.38 20.89 -21.52
CA ASN A 359 -4.66 21.41 -22.86
C ASN A 359 -3.52 22.29 -23.43
N ARG A 360 -2.56 22.72 -22.59
CA ARG A 360 -1.36 23.46 -23.04
C ARG A 360 -0.36 22.55 -23.78
N VAL A 361 -0.43 21.23 -23.59
CA VAL A 361 0.55 20.27 -24.12
C VAL A 361 0.40 20.11 -25.63
N ASP A 362 1.47 20.45 -26.35
CA ASP A 362 1.54 20.31 -27.81
C ASP A 362 2.10 18.92 -28.17
N TRP A 363 1.23 17.91 -28.30
CA TRP A 363 1.64 16.52 -28.55
C TRP A 363 2.25 16.32 -29.94
N VAL A 364 1.72 17.02 -30.94
CA VAL A 364 2.26 17.02 -32.30
C VAL A 364 3.68 17.60 -32.34
N TRP A 365 3.96 18.63 -31.55
CA TRP A 365 5.30 19.20 -31.47
C TRP A 365 6.33 18.20 -30.92
N MET A 366 6.01 17.48 -29.83
CA MET A 366 6.93 16.47 -29.28
C MET A 366 7.06 15.23 -30.18
N ALA A 367 6.06 14.94 -31.01
CA ALA A 367 6.20 13.95 -32.08
C ALA A 367 7.24 14.38 -33.13
N ASN A 368 7.53 15.68 -33.27
CA ASN A 368 8.54 16.23 -34.17
C ASN A 368 8.46 15.62 -35.59
N SER A 369 7.26 15.63 -36.16
CA SER A 369 6.92 15.03 -37.47
C SER A 369 7.06 13.50 -37.59
N GLY A 370 7.47 12.80 -36.53
CA GLY A 370 7.56 11.34 -36.50
C GLY A 370 6.24 10.64 -36.19
N SER A 371 6.23 9.32 -36.35
CA SER A 371 5.08 8.46 -36.04
C SER A 371 4.95 8.11 -34.55
N THR A 372 6.02 8.29 -33.79
CA THR A 372 6.12 8.11 -32.34
C THR A 372 6.47 9.42 -31.65
N LEU A 373 6.46 9.50 -30.31
CA LEU A 373 6.97 10.66 -29.57
C LEU A 373 8.51 10.63 -29.46
N SER A 374 9.14 11.80 -29.53
CA SER A 374 10.53 11.97 -29.05
C SER A 374 10.58 11.71 -27.54
N MET A 375 11.68 11.12 -27.04
CA MET A 375 11.84 10.94 -25.60
C MET A 375 12.02 12.26 -24.84
N GLY A 376 12.58 13.26 -25.51
CA GLY A 376 12.71 14.59 -24.91
C GLY A 376 13.27 15.65 -25.86
N TRP A 377 13.52 16.82 -25.29
CA TRP A 377 14.04 17.98 -26.00
C TRP A 377 14.91 18.86 -25.08
N PHE A 378 15.94 19.47 -25.65
CA PHE A 378 16.90 20.34 -24.98
C PHE A 378 16.86 21.76 -25.58
N PRO A 379 16.86 22.83 -24.76
CA PRO A 379 16.87 24.21 -25.25
C PRO A 379 18.22 24.67 -25.83
N GLU A 380 19.29 23.94 -25.57
CA GLU A 380 20.64 24.26 -26.04
C GLU A 380 20.70 24.35 -27.57
N ASN A 381 21.60 25.21 -28.07
CA ASN A 381 21.86 25.40 -29.50
C ASN A 381 20.63 25.74 -30.36
N GLY A 382 19.63 26.42 -29.77
CA GLY A 382 18.41 26.81 -30.46
C GLY A 382 17.30 25.74 -30.44
N GLY A 383 17.49 24.66 -29.67
CA GLY A 383 16.51 23.61 -29.49
C GLY A 383 16.86 22.34 -30.25
N SER A 384 16.94 21.21 -29.56
CA SER A 384 17.20 19.90 -30.17
C SER A 384 16.38 18.79 -29.53
N PHE A 385 15.72 17.98 -30.35
CA PHE A 385 15.04 16.76 -29.89
C PHE A 385 16.07 15.65 -29.67
N LEU A 386 15.81 14.80 -28.67
CA LEU A 386 16.54 13.55 -28.51
C LEU A 386 16.35 12.67 -29.75
N GLY A 387 17.42 11.99 -30.16
CA GLY A 387 17.34 11.00 -31.25
C GLY A 387 16.54 9.76 -30.86
N ALA A 388 16.48 9.45 -29.57
CA ALA A 388 15.72 8.34 -29.02
C ALA A 388 14.21 8.66 -29.01
N ARG A 389 13.40 7.64 -29.31
CA ARG A 389 11.95 7.76 -29.50
C ARG A 389 11.24 6.64 -28.77
N TRP A 390 10.03 6.90 -28.32
CA TRP A 390 9.21 5.88 -27.67
C TRP A 390 8.70 4.86 -28.67
N ILE A 391 9.31 3.68 -28.66
CA ILE A 391 8.83 2.47 -29.34
C ILE A 391 8.74 1.40 -28.27
N GLY A 392 7.53 0.89 -28.03
CA GLY A 392 7.23 -0.05 -26.97
C GLY A 392 7.78 -1.46 -27.24
N TYR A 393 7.68 -2.37 -26.27
CA TYR A 393 7.05 -2.19 -24.96
C TYR A 393 7.96 -1.44 -23.99
N ASN A 394 7.39 -0.52 -23.21
CA ASN A 394 8.05 0.28 -22.16
C ASN A 394 6.97 1.01 -21.34
N GLU A 395 7.37 1.86 -20.40
CA GLU A 395 6.51 2.60 -19.47
C GLU A 395 5.58 3.65 -20.14
N ALA A 396 5.75 3.93 -21.43
CA ALA A 396 5.10 5.05 -22.11
C ALA A 396 3.64 4.81 -22.54
N MET A 397 2.96 3.76 -22.09
CA MET A 397 1.55 3.54 -22.44
C MET A 397 0.66 4.73 -22.05
N ILE A 398 0.81 5.22 -20.81
CA ILE A 398 0.06 6.37 -20.30
C ILE A 398 0.29 7.61 -21.15
N LEU A 399 1.53 7.84 -21.61
CA LEU A 399 1.89 8.97 -22.45
C LEU A 399 1.11 8.98 -23.76
N TYR A 400 1.02 7.82 -24.43
CA TYR A 400 0.26 7.71 -25.68
C TYR A 400 -1.25 7.74 -25.45
N ILE A 401 -1.76 7.12 -24.39
CA ILE A 401 -3.19 7.18 -24.04
C ILE A 401 -3.62 8.63 -23.84
N LEU A 402 -2.89 9.39 -23.01
CA LEU A 402 -3.17 10.81 -22.78
C LEU A 402 -3.04 11.61 -24.09
N GLY A 403 -1.93 11.46 -24.82
CA GLY A 403 -1.73 12.23 -26.05
C GLY A 403 -2.72 11.95 -27.18
N MET A 404 -3.28 10.75 -27.25
CA MET A 404 -4.34 10.41 -28.20
C MET A 404 -5.73 10.83 -27.72
N GLY A 405 -5.91 11.03 -26.41
CA GLY A 405 -7.14 11.51 -25.80
C GLY A 405 -7.30 13.02 -25.79
N ALA A 406 -6.28 13.78 -26.22
CA ALA A 406 -6.34 15.23 -26.34
C ALA A 406 -7.35 15.68 -27.41
N THR A 407 -8.04 16.79 -27.17
CA THR A 407 -8.96 17.40 -28.14
C THR A 407 -8.25 18.34 -29.11
N GLU A 408 -7.13 18.93 -28.68
CA GLU A 408 -6.29 19.82 -29.46
C GLU A 408 -4.85 19.31 -29.50
N ASN A 409 -4.15 19.56 -30.61
CA ASN A 409 -2.76 19.10 -30.83
C ASN A 409 -2.54 17.61 -30.53
N ALA A 410 -3.57 16.78 -30.71
CA ALA A 410 -3.54 15.36 -30.36
C ALA A 410 -2.58 14.55 -31.23
N LEU A 411 -2.09 13.44 -30.68
CA LEU A 411 -1.36 12.45 -31.46
C LEU A 411 -2.23 11.88 -32.58
N ARG A 412 -1.59 11.54 -33.70
CA ARG A 412 -2.26 10.89 -34.83
C ARG A 412 -2.84 9.54 -34.40
N GLY A 413 -3.98 9.13 -34.97
CA GLY A 413 -4.59 7.81 -34.70
C GLY A 413 -3.66 6.61 -34.94
N SER A 414 -2.62 6.77 -35.77
CA SER A 414 -1.60 5.74 -36.01
C SER A 414 -0.52 5.65 -34.93
N ALA A 415 -0.48 6.56 -33.95
CA ALA A 415 0.60 6.68 -32.97
C ALA A 415 0.70 5.43 -32.08
N TRP A 416 -0.44 4.89 -31.62
CA TRP A 416 -0.46 3.65 -30.84
C TRP A 416 0.11 2.45 -31.61
N GLY A 417 -0.30 2.28 -32.87
CA GLY A 417 0.24 1.24 -33.76
C GLY A 417 1.74 1.39 -34.02
N ALA A 418 2.23 2.63 -34.13
CA ALA A 418 3.66 2.90 -34.25
C ALA A 418 4.42 2.59 -32.96
N TRP A 419 3.86 2.93 -31.79
CA TRP A 419 4.47 2.62 -30.51
C TRP A 419 4.53 1.10 -30.26
N THR A 420 3.44 0.37 -30.50
CA THR A 420 3.39 -1.10 -30.33
C THR A 420 4.28 -1.88 -31.32
N SER A 421 4.85 -1.23 -32.34
CA SER A 421 5.64 -1.90 -33.39
C SER A 421 6.93 -2.58 -32.90
N GLY A 422 7.48 -2.15 -31.75
CA GLY A 422 8.70 -2.75 -31.19
C GLY A 422 8.47 -3.98 -30.31
N TYR A 423 7.21 -4.38 -30.09
CA TYR A 423 6.85 -5.43 -29.14
C TYR A 423 7.59 -6.74 -29.39
N GLN A 424 8.27 -7.24 -28.36
CA GLN A 424 8.97 -8.52 -28.39
C GLN A 424 8.18 -9.55 -27.58
N TRP A 425 7.51 -10.50 -28.25
CA TRP A 425 6.86 -11.61 -27.56
C TRP A 425 7.89 -12.66 -27.17
N LYS A 426 8.07 -12.89 -25.86
CA LYS A 426 9.05 -13.86 -25.34
C LYS A 426 8.39 -14.77 -24.29
N SER A 427 9.09 -15.87 -23.99
CA SER A 427 8.69 -16.85 -22.98
C SER A 427 9.83 -17.08 -22.00
N TYR A 428 9.51 -17.11 -20.71
CA TYR A 428 10.43 -17.57 -19.67
C TYR A 428 9.64 -18.34 -18.60
N ALA A 429 10.13 -19.51 -18.22
CA ALA A 429 9.48 -20.38 -17.23
C ALA A 429 7.97 -20.63 -17.49
N GLY A 430 7.55 -20.67 -18.76
CA GLY A 430 6.16 -20.88 -19.17
C GLY A 430 5.28 -19.62 -19.20
N TYR A 431 5.85 -18.44 -18.96
CA TYR A 431 5.14 -17.16 -18.98
C TYR A 431 5.38 -16.41 -20.29
N ASP A 432 4.47 -16.60 -21.25
CA ASP A 432 4.48 -15.92 -22.54
C ASP A 432 3.88 -14.51 -22.42
N HIS A 433 4.65 -13.47 -22.76
CA HIS A 433 4.25 -12.07 -22.63
C HIS A 433 5.04 -11.17 -23.61
N VAL A 434 4.56 -9.94 -23.80
CA VAL A 434 5.35 -8.85 -24.39
C VAL A 434 6.41 -8.46 -23.37
N ALA A 435 7.67 -8.75 -23.70
CA ALA A 435 8.77 -8.69 -22.75
C ALA A 435 9.47 -7.34 -22.75
N TYR A 436 9.64 -6.82 -21.55
CA TYR A 436 10.62 -5.79 -21.20
C TYR A 436 11.16 -6.13 -19.81
N PRO A 437 12.48 -6.09 -19.59
CA PRO A 437 13.10 -6.73 -18.42
C PRO A 437 12.82 -6.02 -17.10
N ALA A 438 12.80 -4.68 -17.08
CA ALA A 438 12.61 -3.91 -15.85
C ALA A 438 11.11 -3.82 -15.51
N LEU A 439 10.73 -4.23 -14.29
CA LEU A 439 9.31 -4.36 -13.92
C LEU A 439 8.54 -3.04 -13.87
N PHE A 440 9.20 -1.91 -13.63
CA PHE A 440 8.53 -0.60 -13.61
C PHE A 440 7.77 -0.30 -14.91
N THR A 441 8.26 -0.81 -16.04
CA THR A 441 7.60 -0.66 -17.36
C THR A 441 6.25 -1.39 -17.46
N HIS A 442 6.01 -2.35 -16.57
CA HIS A 442 4.73 -3.07 -16.43
C HIS A 442 3.88 -2.53 -15.27
N GLN A 443 4.31 -1.44 -14.63
CA GLN A 443 3.70 -0.89 -13.42
C GLN A 443 3.28 0.58 -13.56
N TYR A 444 4.13 1.45 -14.13
CA TYR A 444 3.90 2.90 -14.08
C TYR A 444 2.58 3.31 -14.73
N SER A 445 2.30 2.85 -15.95
CA SER A 445 1.02 3.15 -16.60
C SER A 445 -0.17 2.47 -15.91
N GLN A 446 0.08 1.30 -15.34
CA GLN A 446 -0.89 0.47 -14.63
C GLN A 446 -1.22 1.03 -13.25
N CYS A 447 -0.47 2.01 -12.72
CA CYS A 447 -0.86 2.74 -11.51
C CYS A 447 -2.22 3.45 -11.71
N TRP A 448 -2.45 3.99 -12.91
CA TRP A 448 -3.66 4.75 -13.22
C TRP A 448 -4.63 4.02 -14.15
N VAL A 449 -4.13 3.30 -15.15
CA VAL A 449 -5.00 2.65 -16.16
C VAL A 449 -5.29 1.20 -15.77
N ASP A 450 -6.57 0.89 -15.58
CA ASP A 450 -7.01 -0.48 -15.36
C ASP A 450 -7.16 -1.24 -16.68
N PHE A 451 -6.20 -2.12 -16.94
CA PHE A 451 -6.19 -2.96 -18.15
C PHE A 451 -6.87 -4.31 -17.99
N ARG A 452 -7.56 -4.61 -16.88
CA ARG A 452 -8.11 -5.96 -16.63
C ARG A 452 -9.13 -6.40 -17.69
N ASN A 453 -9.98 -5.48 -18.13
CA ASN A 453 -11.15 -5.77 -18.96
C ASN A 453 -11.11 -5.08 -20.33
N ILE A 454 -9.93 -4.64 -20.76
CA ILE A 454 -9.74 -3.99 -22.05
C ILE A 454 -8.56 -4.61 -22.79
N ASP A 455 -8.67 -4.70 -24.11
CA ASP A 455 -7.57 -5.10 -24.99
C ASP A 455 -7.49 -4.21 -26.22
N ASP A 456 -6.28 -4.02 -26.72
CA ASP A 456 -6.06 -3.46 -28.06
C ASP A 456 -5.97 -4.57 -29.10
N MET A 457 -5.74 -4.21 -30.37
CA MET A 457 -5.62 -5.19 -31.44
C MET A 457 -4.49 -6.21 -31.23
N TYR A 458 -3.34 -5.78 -30.70
CA TYR A 458 -2.19 -6.67 -30.50
C TYR A 458 -2.51 -7.72 -29.43
N MET A 459 -2.97 -7.26 -28.27
CA MET A 459 -3.23 -8.09 -27.09
C MET A 459 -4.42 -9.03 -27.31
N ARG A 460 -5.46 -8.56 -28.00
CA ARG A 460 -6.55 -9.41 -28.48
C ARG A 460 -6.04 -10.55 -29.37
N GLY A 461 -5.11 -10.26 -30.28
CA GLY A 461 -4.44 -11.28 -31.11
C GLY A 461 -3.61 -12.30 -30.31
N ARG A 462 -3.21 -11.96 -29.09
CA ARG A 462 -2.55 -12.85 -28.12
C ARG A 462 -3.53 -13.56 -27.17
N GLY A 463 -4.79 -13.13 -27.15
CA GLY A 463 -5.83 -13.67 -26.29
C GLY A 463 -5.63 -13.38 -24.80
N ILE A 464 -4.94 -12.28 -24.47
CA ILE A 464 -4.71 -11.80 -23.09
C ILE A 464 -4.82 -10.27 -23.04
N THR A 465 -5.03 -9.70 -21.85
CA THR A 465 -5.00 -8.25 -21.64
C THR A 465 -3.62 -7.74 -21.23
N TYR A 466 -3.42 -6.42 -21.21
CA TYR A 466 -2.19 -5.85 -20.63
C TYR A 466 -2.06 -6.12 -19.13
N PHE A 467 -3.17 -6.27 -18.39
CA PHE A 467 -3.10 -6.69 -16.98
C PHE A 467 -2.52 -8.11 -16.84
N GLU A 468 -3.01 -9.07 -17.63
CA GLU A 468 -2.45 -10.42 -17.65
C GLU A 468 -1.01 -10.45 -18.20
N ASN A 469 -0.66 -9.53 -19.12
CA ASN A 469 0.72 -9.35 -19.56
C ASN A 469 1.65 -8.92 -18.42
N SER A 470 1.26 -7.88 -17.67
CA SER A 470 2.00 -7.43 -16.48
C SER A 470 2.13 -8.55 -15.46
N ARG A 471 1.04 -9.29 -15.18
CA ARG A 471 1.07 -10.45 -14.27
C ARG A 471 2.09 -11.50 -14.71
N ARG A 472 2.14 -11.83 -16.00
CA ARG A 472 3.12 -12.79 -16.55
C ARG A 472 4.54 -12.27 -16.52
N ALA A 473 4.76 -10.99 -16.81
CA ALA A 473 6.07 -10.35 -16.69
C ALA A 473 6.58 -10.39 -15.24
N THR A 474 5.72 -10.08 -14.27
CA THR A 474 6.00 -10.20 -12.83
C THR A 474 6.37 -11.63 -12.44
N LEU A 475 5.58 -12.62 -12.85
CA LEU A 475 5.87 -14.04 -12.55
C LEU A 475 7.15 -14.54 -13.24
N ALA A 476 7.45 -14.05 -14.45
CA ALA A 476 8.71 -14.35 -15.14
C ALA A 476 9.92 -13.76 -14.41
N ASN A 477 9.82 -12.51 -13.94
CA ASN A 477 10.85 -11.83 -13.14
C ASN A 477 11.10 -12.60 -11.82
N ARG A 478 10.03 -12.94 -11.09
CA ARG A 478 10.11 -13.78 -9.89
C ARG A 478 10.72 -15.15 -10.17
N ALA A 479 10.28 -15.83 -11.23
CA ALA A 479 10.81 -17.14 -11.61
C ALA A 479 12.30 -17.08 -11.93
N TYR A 480 12.78 -15.98 -12.52
CA TYR A 480 14.20 -15.75 -12.75
C TYR A 480 14.97 -15.63 -11.44
N CYS A 481 14.46 -14.86 -10.47
CA CYS A 481 15.07 -14.75 -9.14
C CYS A 481 15.11 -16.10 -8.41
N ILE A 482 14.06 -16.93 -8.54
CA ILE A 482 14.03 -18.29 -7.98
C ILE A 482 15.07 -19.20 -8.64
N ALA A 483 15.17 -19.16 -9.96
CA ALA A 483 16.14 -19.94 -10.72
C ALA A 483 17.59 -19.52 -10.42
N ASN A 484 17.78 -18.24 -10.11
CA ASN A 484 19.03 -17.61 -9.70
C ASN A 484 20.25 -18.06 -10.52
N PRO A 485 20.23 -17.91 -11.87
CA PRO A 485 21.30 -18.42 -12.72
C PRO A 485 22.67 -17.77 -12.45
N GLY A 486 22.67 -16.56 -11.89
CA GLY A 486 23.88 -15.84 -11.50
C GLY A 486 24.40 -16.16 -10.09
N GLY A 487 23.75 -17.06 -9.34
CA GLY A 487 24.13 -17.39 -7.96
C GLY A 487 24.12 -16.18 -7.02
N ARG A 488 23.21 -15.21 -7.24
CA ARG A 488 23.07 -13.98 -6.47
C ARG A 488 22.66 -14.28 -5.03
N ALA A 489 23.33 -13.65 -4.07
CA ALA A 489 23.00 -13.84 -2.65
C ALA A 489 21.62 -13.26 -2.33
N GLY A 490 20.87 -13.94 -1.47
CA GLY A 490 19.55 -13.49 -0.98
C GLY A 490 18.37 -13.85 -1.88
N TYR A 491 18.57 -14.04 -3.19
CA TYR A 491 17.50 -14.34 -4.16
C TYR A 491 16.73 -15.60 -3.79
N GLY A 492 15.42 -15.61 -4.04
CA GLY A 492 14.58 -16.77 -3.81
C GLY A 492 13.11 -16.52 -4.09
N PRO A 493 12.22 -17.43 -3.63
CA PRO A 493 10.77 -17.27 -3.80
C PRO A 493 10.22 -16.02 -3.11
N ASP A 494 10.86 -15.58 -2.02
CA ASP A 494 10.36 -14.49 -1.18
C ASP A 494 11.27 -13.26 -1.24
N ILE A 495 12.38 -13.32 -1.98
CA ILE A 495 13.26 -12.17 -2.22
C ILE A 495 13.50 -12.09 -3.73
N TRP A 496 12.71 -11.24 -4.38
CA TRP A 496 12.68 -11.04 -5.82
C TRP A 496 12.23 -9.60 -6.12
N GLY A 497 12.33 -9.20 -7.40
CA GLY A 497 11.95 -7.86 -7.83
C GLY A 497 13.12 -7.14 -8.49
N LEU A 498 13.31 -7.39 -9.78
CA LEU A 498 14.32 -6.72 -10.60
C LEU A 498 13.70 -5.60 -11.42
N THR A 499 14.12 -4.36 -11.16
CA THR A 499 13.72 -3.16 -11.88
C THR A 499 14.84 -2.10 -11.81
N ALA A 500 14.68 -0.97 -12.52
CA ALA A 500 15.61 0.14 -12.43
C ALA A 500 15.68 0.71 -11.00
N CYS A 501 16.89 0.93 -10.48
CA CYS A 501 17.13 1.41 -9.13
C CYS A 501 18.59 1.85 -8.94
N ASP A 502 18.91 2.44 -7.78
CA ASP A 502 20.29 2.53 -7.31
C ASP A 502 20.88 1.15 -7.08
N GLY A 503 22.20 1.05 -7.20
CA GLY A 503 22.95 -0.08 -6.72
C GLY A 503 24.25 0.36 -6.06
N PRO A 504 25.09 -0.61 -5.67
CA PRO A 504 26.32 -0.34 -4.91
C PRO A 504 27.28 0.67 -5.55
N THR A 505 27.22 0.83 -6.89
CA THR A 505 28.13 1.69 -7.64
C THR A 505 27.42 2.80 -8.43
N GLU A 506 26.21 2.54 -8.92
CA GLU A 506 25.50 3.43 -9.83
C GLU A 506 24.01 3.10 -9.88
N TYR A 507 23.22 4.09 -10.28
CA TYR A 507 21.87 3.87 -10.79
C TYR A 507 21.92 3.09 -12.10
N ARG A 508 21.08 2.06 -12.23
CA ARG A 508 21.02 1.27 -13.46
C ARG A 508 19.66 0.67 -13.68
N GLU A 509 19.27 0.59 -14.95
CA GLU A 509 18.12 -0.18 -15.38
C GLU A 509 18.40 -1.68 -15.26
N ARG A 510 18.04 -2.26 -14.11
CA ARG A 510 18.08 -3.70 -13.88
C ARG A 510 16.75 -4.31 -14.27
N GLY A 511 16.77 -5.59 -14.61
CA GLY A 511 15.57 -6.27 -15.03
C GLY A 511 15.82 -7.70 -15.48
N ALA A 512 14.81 -8.53 -15.31
CA ALA A 512 14.84 -9.91 -15.73
C ALA A 512 13.42 -10.42 -16.02
N PRO A 513 13.30 -11.52 -16.78
CA PRO A 513 14.35 -12.13 -17.61
C PRO A 513 14.74 -11.22 -18.79
N PHE A 514 15.87 -11.51 -19.44
CA PHE A 514 16.36 -10.83 -20.65
C PHE A 514 16.96 -9.43 -20.46
N GLY A 515 17.32 -9.05 -19.23
CA GLY A 515 17.97 -7.78 -18.93
C GLY A 515 19.27 -7.96 -18.17
N TYR A 516 19.67 -6.88 -17.50
CA TYR A 516 20.85 -6.83 -16.66
C TYR A 516 20.49 -7.12 -15.20
N ASP A 517 21.32 -7.93 -14.55
CA ASP A 517 21.17 -8.33 -13.15
C ASP A 517 22.58 -8.40 -12.54
N ASP A 518 22.81 -7.66 -11.45
CA ASP A 518 24.04 -7.66 -10.64
C ASP A 518 23.80 -8.14 -9.19
N GLY A 519 22.63 -8.71 -8.89
CA GLY A 519 22.21 -9.13 -7.56
C GLY A 519 21.52 -8.05 -6.73
N THR A 520 21.31 -6.86 -7.27
CA THR A 520 20.58 -5.79 -6.56
C THR A 520 19.07 -5.95 -6.76
N ILE A 521 18.31 -5.97 -5.67
CA ILE A 521 16.84 -6.03 -5.65
C ILE A 521 16.29 -4.66 -5.26
N ALA A 522 15.20 -4.26 -5.92
CA ALA A 522 14.44 -3.08 -5.57
C ALA A 522 13.05 -3.50 -5.06
N PRO A 523 12.69 -3.21 -3.79
CA PRO A 523 11.42 -3.63 -3.19
C PRO A 523 10.18 -3.20 -3.99
N THR A 524 10.21 -2.01 -4.61
CA THR A 524 9.11 -1.50 -5.45
C THR A 524 8.70 -2.48 -6.56
N ALA A 525 9.64 -3.23 -7.15
CA ALA A 525 9.33 -4.19 -8.21
C ALA A 525 8.37 -5.29 -7.74
N ALA A 526 8.61 -5.85 -6.54
CA ALA A 526 7.74 -6.87 -5.98
C ALA A 526 6.46 -6.25 -5.42
N ILE A 527 6.57 -5.18 -4.64
CA ILE A 527 5.45 -4.60 -3.88
C ILE A 527 4.45 -3.92 -4.82
N SER A 528 4.91 -3.12 -5.79
CA SER A 528 4.03 -2.47 -6.76
C SER A 528 3.42 -3.45 -7.78
N SER A 529 3.85 -4.72 -7.76
CA SER A 529 3.18 -5.79 -8.49
C SER A 529 2.02 -6.44 -7.72
N ILE A 530 1.69 -5.97 -6.49
CA ILE A 530 0.67 -6.57 -5.62
C ILE A 530 -0.71 -6.69 -6.29
N ALA A 531 -1.08 -5.75 -7.16
CA ALA A 531 -2.36 -5.83 -7.86
C ALA A 531 -2.40 -6.96 -8.89
N PHE A 532 -1.24 -7.44 -9.38
CA PHE A 532 -1.11 -8.55 -10.32
C PHE A 532 -0.88 -9.89 -9.61
N THR A 533 0.01 -9.92 -8.61
CA THR A 533 0.50 -11.12 -7.91
C THR A 533 0.45 -10.92 -6.39
N PRO A 534 -0.74 -10.77 -5.79
CA PRO A 534 -0.85 -10.31 -4.40
C PRO A 534 -0.18 -11.25 -3.40
N ASN A 535 -0.32 -12.57 -3.60
CA ASN A 535 0.28 -13.56 -2.70
C ASN A 535 1.81 -13.48 -2.72
N GLU A 536 2.40 -13.44 -3.92
CA GLU A 536 3.86 -13.39 -4.11
C GLU A 536 4.46 -12.06 -3.64
N SER A 537 3.75 -10.96 -3.87
CA SER A 537 4.17 -9.61 -3.46
C SER A 537 4.08 -9.42 -1.95
N ILE A 538 3.00 -9.88 -1.32
CA ILE A 538 2.83 -9.83 0.14
C ILE A 538 3.89 -10.70 0.83
N GLN A 539 4.16 -11.91 0.31
CA GLN A 539 5.23 -12.76 0.83
C GLN A 539 6.59 -12.08 0.75
N ALA A 540 6.88 -11.41 -0.37
CA ALA A 540 8.12 -10.68 -0.53
C ALA A 540 8.25 -9.49 0.43
N ALA A 541 7.17 -8.74 0.60
CA ALA A 541 7.13 -7.63 1.54
C ALA A 541 7.40 -8.10 2.99
N HIS A 542 6.74 -9.17 3.45
CA HIS A 542 7.00 -9.77 4.76
C HIS A 542 8.46 -10.21 4.89
N ALA A 543 8.96 -10.97 3.92
CA ALA A 543 10.32 -11.49 3.97
C ALA A 543 11.39 -10.38 3.97
N MET A 544 11.19 -9.31 3.20
CA MET A 544 12.09 -8.15 3.20
C MET A 544 12.05 -7.41 4.53
N TYR A 545 10.86 -7.17 5.08
CA TYR A 545 10.66 -6.49 6.36
C TYR A 545 11.28 -7.29 7.52
N GLU A 546 10.92 -8.57 7.66
CA GLU A 546 11.36 -9.44 8.74
C GLU A 546 12.87 -9.71 8.71
N ARG A 547 13.46 -9.82 7.52
CA ARG A 547 14.87 -10.21 7.39
C ARG A 547 15.83 -9.04 7.52
N TYR A 548 15.45 -7.87 7.02
CA TYR A 548 16.36 -6.74 6.89
C TYR A 548 16.01 -5.57 7.81
N GLY A 549 14.80 -5.52 8.38
CA GLY A 549 14.40 -4.55 9.39
C GLY A 549 14.84 -3.12 9.03
N GLU A 550 15.49 -2.43 9.97
CA GLU A 550 15.94 -1.03 9.81
C GLU A 550 17.02 -0.80 8.73
N GLU A 551 17.71 -1.85 8.27
CA GLU A 551 18.69 -1.72 7.17
C GLU A 551 17.99 -1.38 5.85
N LEU A 552 16.84 -2.02 5.60
CA LEU A 552 16.06 -1.83 4.38
C LEU A 552 14.79 -1.00 4.60
N PHE A 553 14.24 -0.96 5.81
CA PHE A 553 13.00 -0.26 6.13
C PHE A 553 13.26 0.98 7.00
N GLY A 554 12.60 2.09 6.72
CA GLY A 554 12.73 3.31 7.51
C GLY A 554 11.56 4.27 7.33
N PRO A 555 11.76 5.60 7.51
CA PRO A 555 10.66 6.55 7.67
C PRO A 555 9.70 6.65 6.48
N TYR A 556 10.15 6.24 5.29
CA TYR A 556 9.35 6.28 4.07
C TYR A 556 9.07 4.89 3.50
N GLY A 557 9.24 3.84 4.31
CA GLY A 557 8.97 2.46 3.89
C GLY A 557 10.26 1.74 3.56
N PHE A 558 10.28 0.97 2.49
CA PHE A 558 11.52 0.35 2.05
C PHE A 558 12.40 1.33 1.30
N ARG A 559 13.70 1.34 1.59
CA ARG A 559 14.69 2.06 0.79
C ARG A 559 14.72 1.51 -0.64
N ASP A 560 15.20 2.33 -1.56
CA ASP A 560 15.15 2.08 -3.01
C ASP A 560 15.60 0.66 -3.39
N ALA A 561 16.75 0.22 -2.88
CA ALA A 561 17.32 -1.07 -3.24
C ALA A 561 18.27 -1.66 -2.20
N PHE A 562 18.61 -2.93 -2.37
CA PHE A 562 19.66 -3.61 -1.61
C PHE A 562 20.35 -4.69 -2.41
N ASN A 563 21.59 -5.00 -2.05
CA ASN A 563 22.40 -6.05 -2.63
C ASN A 563 23.13 -6.80 -1.50
N VAL A 564 22.59 -7.97 -1.14
CA VAL A 564 23.13 -8.81 -0.06
C VAL A 564 24.55 -9.27 -0.37
N GLY A 565 24.83 -9.61 -1.63
CA GLY A 565 26.16 -10.09 -2.05
C GLY A 565 27.24 -9.03 -1.94
N ALA A 566 26.87 -7.76 -2.10
CA ALA A 566 27.74 -6.61 -1.92
C ALA A 566 27.70 -6.02 -0.50
N ASN A 567 26.90 -6.59 0.41
CA ASN A 567 26.62 -6.04 1.74
C ASN A 567 26.24 -4.54 1.69
N TRP A 568 25.29 -4.22 0.81
CA TRP A 568 24.90 -2.85 0.52
C TRP A 568 23.39 -2.70 0.59
N PHE A 569 22.94 -1.63 1.24
CA PHE A 569 21.57 -1.16 1.25
C PHE A 569 21.59 0.29 0.79
N ALA A 570 20.65 0.67 -0.08
CA ALA A 570 20.47 2.06 -0.46
C ALA A 570 20.26 2.92 0.79
N THR A 571 20.62 4.20 0.74
CA THR A 571 20.32 5.13 1.83
C THR A 571 19.06 5.95 1.57
N ASP A 572 18.69 6.06 0.29
CA ASP A 572 17.62 6.93 -0.19
C ASP A 572 16.32 6.20 -0.49
N TYR A 573 15.27 7.00 -0.59
CA TYR A 573 13.95 6.68 -1.13
C TYR A 573 13.74 7.51 -2.39
N LEU A 574 13.21 6.89 -3.44
CA LEU A 574 12.93 7.51 -4.73
C LEU A 574 11.42 7.71 -4.91
N GLY A 575 11.01 8.92 -5.29
CA GLY A 575 9.57 9.21 -5.45
C GLY A 575 8.91 8.38 -6.55
N ILE A 576 9.67 7.98 -7.56
CA ILE A 576 9.19 7.10 -8.65
C ILE A 576 9.06 5.62 -8.24
N ASP A 577 9.56 5.25 -7.06
CA ASP A 577 9.46 3.91 -6.51
C ASP A 577 8.43 3.84 -5.37
N GLU A 578 8.36 4.89 -4.54
CA GLU A 578 7.31 5.04 -3.52
C GLU A 578 5.92 5.23 -4.15
N GLY A 579 5.85 5.93 -5.27
CA GLY A 579 4.59 6.25 -5.96
C GLY A 579 3.80 5.01 -6.38
N PRO A 580 4.42 4.11 -7.15
CA PRO A 580 3.82 2.82 -7.49
C PRO A 580 3.49 1.97 -6.26
N ILE A 581 4.28 2.01 -5.18
CA ILE A 581 3.98 1.25 -3.94
C ILE A 581 2.63 1.69 -3.38
N ILE A 582 2.45 2.99 -3.12
CA ILE A 582 1.20 3.49 -2.53
C ILE A 582 -0.02 3.26 -3.43
N ILE A 583 0.11 3.56 -4.72
CA ILE A 583 -1.01 3.47 -5.67
C ILE A 583 -1.40 2.02 -5.92
N MET A 584 -0.45 1.11 -6.10
CA MET A 584 -0.76 -0.29 -6.42
C MET A 584 -1.27 -1.07 -5.21
N ILE A 585 -0.84 -0.72 -3.99
CA ILE A 585 -1.49 -1.21 -2.76
C ILE A 585 -2.94 -0.71 -2.70
N GLU A 586 -3.21 0.57 -3.01
CA GLU A 586 -4.59 1.08 -2.99
C GLU A 586 -5.46 0.41 -4.05
N ASN A 587 -4.92 0.21 -5.25
CA ASN A 587 -5.63 -0.47 -6.32
C ASN A 587 -5.92 -1.93 -5.98
N HIS A 588 -5.01 -2.60 -5.29
CA HIS A 588 -5.26 -3.96 -4.78
C HIS A 588 -6.39 -3.97 -3.72
N LEU A 589 -6.39 -3.01 -2.79
CA LEU A 589 -7.32 -3.00 -1.65
C LEU A 589 -8.71 -2.47 -2.03
N ARG A 590 -8.79 -1.37 -2.77
CA ARG A 590 -10.04 -0.62 -3.01
C ARG A 590 -10.27 -0.18 -4.45
N GLN A 591 -9.26 -0.26 -5.32
CA GLN A 591 -9.39 0.10 -6.74
C GLN A 591 -9.78 1.58 -6.96
N THR A 592 -9.58 2.46 -5.97
CA THR A 592 -10.12 3.83 -5.99
C THR A 592 -9.47 4.69 -7.07
N VAL A 593 -8.14 4.58 -7.27
CA VAL A 593 -7.42 5.30 -8.33
C VAL A 593 -7.85 4.79 -9.70
N TRP A 594 -7.88 3.47 -9.91
CA TRP A 594 -8.36 2.87 -11.16
C TRP A 594 -9.78 3.29 -11.53
N ASN A 595 -10.74 3.12 -10.61
CA ASN A 595 -12.14 3.43 -10.87
C ASN A 595 -12.31 4.90 -11.28
N ARG A 596 -11.64 5.79 -10.57
CA ARG A 596 -11.72 7.23 -10.81
C ARG A 596 -11.01 7.67 -12.09
N PHE A 597 -9.81 7.16 -12.35
CA PHE A 597 -9.02 7.56 -13.51
C PHE A 597 -9.63 7.06 -14.82
N MET A 598 -10.21 5.85 -14.82
CA MET A 598 -10.86 5.24 -15.99
C MET A 598 -12.15 5.97 -16.41
N GLU A 599 -12.74 6.79 -15.53
CA GLU A 599 -13.90 7.64 -15.85
C GLU A 599 -13.50 8.97 -16.50
N HIS A 600 -12.20 9.33 -16.52
CA HIS A 600 -11.77 10.61 -17.04
C HIS A 600 -11.97 10.69 -18.58
N PRO A 601 -12.62 11.73 -19.13
CA PRO A 601 -12.95 11.82 -20.56
C PRO A 601 -11.76 11.67 -21.52
N VAL A 602 -10.61 12.27 -21.17
CA VAL A 602 -9.36 12.13 -21.95
C VAL A 602 -8.92 10.67 -22.01
N VAL A 603 -9.01 9.92 -20.90
CA VAL A 603 -8.55 8.54 -20.83
C VAL A 603 -9.44 7.65 -21.68
N ILE A 604 -10.76 7.83 -21.57
CA ILE A 604 -11.76 7.13 -22.40
C ILE A 604 -11.49 7.39 -23.89
N ALA A 605 -11.32 8.66 -24.28
CA ALA A 605 -11.05 9.04 -25.67
C ALA A 605 -9.71 8.47 -26.17
N GLY A 606 -8.67 8.52 -25.34
CA GLY A 606 -7.33 8.02 -25.65
C GLY A 606 -7.29 6.51 -25.86
N LEU A 607 -7.92 5.75 -24.95
CA LEU A 607 -8.06 4.31 -25.08
C LEU A 607 -8.84 3.94 -26.36
N ALA A 608 -9.96 4.62 -26.63
CA ALA A 608 -10.73 4.39 -27.85
C ALA A 608 -9.91 4.71 -29.12
N ALA A 609 -9.18 5.82 -29.13
CA ALA A 609 -8.32 6.21 -30.25
C ALA A 609 -7.15 5.23 -30.47
N ALA A 610 -6.62 4.63 -29.39
CA ALA A 610 -5.63 3.57 -29.42
C ALA A 610 -6.21 2.20 -29.85
N GLY A 611 -7.52 2.10 -30.04
CA GLY A 611 -8.20 0.88 -30.48
C GLY A 611 -8.46 -0.13 -29.36
N PHE A 612 -8.43 0.32 -28.09
CA PHE A 612 -8.87 -0.49 -26.97
C PHE A 612 -10.37 -0.74 -27.05
N GLN A 613 -10.77 -1.94 -26.67
CA GLN A 613 -12.17 -2.33 -26.58
C GLN A 613 -12.40 -2.99 -25.22
N THR A 614 -13.57 -2.73 -24.63
CA THR A 614 -14.03 -3.52 -23.50
C THR A 614 -14.24 -4.94 -23.97
N ILE A 615 -13.70 -5.89 -23.20
CA ILE A 615 -13.97 -7.31 -23.36
C ILE A 615 -15.41 -7.52 -22.88
N THR A 616 -16.35 -7.31 -23.79
CA THR A 616 -17.74 -7.69 -23.56
C THR A 616 -17.78 -9.21 -23.66
N ALA A 617 -18.24 -9.87 -22.60
CA ALA A 617 -18.72 -11.23 -22.74
C ALA A 617 -19.93 -11.19 -23.69
N LEU A 618 -19.67 -11.34 -25.00
CA LEU A 618 -20.45 -12.00 -26.03
C LEU A 618 -19.97 -11.57 -27.43
N ALA A 619 -19.06 -12.35 -28.00
CA ALA A 619 -19.09 -12.68 -29.41
C ALA A 619 -18.90 -14.20 -29.52
N GLU A 620 -20.02 -14.90 -29.70
CA GLU A 620 -20.02 -16.22 -30.32
C GLU A 620 -19.28 -16.11 -31.67
N GLY A 621 -18.30 -16.98 -31.89
CA GLY A 621 -17.67 -17.19 -33.18
C GLY A 621 -16.21 -16.74 -33.26
N GLY A 622 -15.28 -17.70 -33.10
CA GLY A 622 -13.95 -17.61 -33.71
C GLY A 622 -12.72 -17.82 -32.83
N GLY A 623 -12.86 -18.04 -31.52
CA GLY A 623 -11.76 -18.46 -30.65
C GLY A 623 -11.62 -19.97 -30.62
N SER A 624 -10.39 -20.51 -30.67
CA SER A 624 -10.11 -21.94 -30.69
C SER A 624 -10.97 -22.74 -29.70
N VAL A 625 -11.68 -23.75 -30.23
CA VAL A 625 -12.49 -24.70 -29.46
C VAL A 625 -11.65 -25.25 -28.29
N PRO A 626 -12.06 -25.03 -27.03
CA PRO A 626 -11.36 -25.60 -25.88
C PRO A 626 -11.16 -27.11 -26.08
N GLN A 627 -9.96 -27.61 -25.84
CA GLN A 627 -9.66 -29.04 -26.04
C GLN A 627 -10.12 -29.91 -24.87
N ALA A 628 -10.37 -29.31 -23.71
CA ALA A 628 -10.78 -30.01 -22.50
C ALA A 628 -11.71 -29.13 -21.65
N PHE A 629 -12.48 -29.78 -20.77
CA PHE A 629 -13.16 -29.10 -19.68
C PHE A 629 -12.14 -28.52 -18.70
N SER A 630 -12.39 -27.33 -18.16
CA SER A 630 -11.56 -26.75 -17.09
C SER A 630 -12.37 -25.77 -16.25
N LEU A 631 -12.17 -25.79 -14.94
CA LEU A 631 -12.62 -24.77 -14.00
C LEU A 631 -11.41 -23.93 -13.58
N SER A 632 -11.49 -22.61 -13.67
CA SER A 632 -10.44 -21.69 -13.20
C SER A 632 -10.64 -21.35 -11.73
N GLN A 633 -9.57 -20.95 -11.05
CA GLN A 633 -9.68 -20.35 -9.73
C GLN A 633 -10.44 -19.01 -9.84
N ASN A 634 -11.44 -18.79 -8.97
CA ASN A 634 -12.18 -17.54 -8.92
C ASN A 634 -11.23 -16.38 -8.61
N TYR A 635 -11.51 -15.21 -9.18
CA TYR A 635 -10.71 -14.01 -8.96
C TYR A 635 -11.61 -12.78 -8.76
N PRO A 636 -11.37 -11.95 -7.72
CA PRO A 636 -10.34 -12.15 -6.68
C PRO A 636 -10.64 -13.35 -5.78
N ASN A 637 -9.63 -13.84 -5.06
CA ASN A 637 -9.76 -14.85 -3.99
C ASN A 637 -8.60 -14.69 -2.97
N PRO A 638 -8.84 -14.21 -1.73
CA PRO A 638 -10.14 -13.84 -1.18
C PRO A 638 -10.81 -12.70 -1.95
N PHE A 639 -12.15 -12.62 -1.91
CA PHE A 639 -12.90 -11.55 -2.56
C PHE A 639 -13.79 -10.78 -1.59
N ASN A 640 -14.02 -9.50 -1.89
CA ASN A 640 -15.04 -8.69 -1.22
C ASN A 640 -16.25 -8.49 -2.14
N SER A 641 -17.41 -8.87 -1.63
CA SER A 641 -18.75 -8.86 -2.24
C SER A 641 -18.92 -9.68 -3.52
N THR A 642 -18.06 -9.50 -4.52
CA THR A 642 -18.17 -10.16 -5.83
C THR A 642 -16.88 -10.84 -6.27
N THR A 643 -17.01 -11.95 -7.00
CA THR A 643 -15.89 -12.66 -7.64
C THR A 643 -16.30 -13.18 -9.00
N ILE A 644 -15.31 -13.48 -9.83
CA ILE A 644 -15.49 -14.00 -11.18
C ILE A 644 -15.03 -15.44 -11.22
N ILE A 645 -15.88 -16.35 -11.72
CA ILE A 645 -15.57 -17.76 -11.95
C ILE A 645 -15.53 -18.00 -13.46
N GLU A 646 -14.38 -18.46 -13.96
CA GLU A 646 -14.22 -18.84 -15.36
C GLU A 646 -14.19 -20.36 -15.54
N PHE A 647 -14.76 -20.86 -16.62
CA PHE A 647 -14.68 -22.26 -17.01
C PHE A 647 -14.70 -22.45 -18.53
N ARG A 648 -14.29 -23.63 -19.00
CA ARG A 648 -14.22 -23.98 -20.43
C ARG A 648 -14.96 -25.28 -20.70
N ILE A 649 -15.65 -25.32 -21.84
CA ILE A 649 -16.47 -26.44 -22.31
C ILE A 649 -16.02 -26.82 -23.73
N PRO A 650 -15.50 -28.05 -23.98
CA PRO A 650 -14.94 -28.45 -25.27
C PRO A 650 -15.97 -28.87 -26.32
N HIS A 651 -17.17 -29.25 -25.90
CA HIS A 651 -18.30 -29.62 -26.75
C HIS A 651 -19.59 -29.38 -25.98
N ALA A 652 -20.72 -29.27 -26.69
CA ALA A 652 -22.00 -28.98 -26.06
C ALA A 652 -22.32 -30.00 -24.95
N ALA A 653 -22.59 -29.49 -23.74
CA ALA A 653 -22.85 -30.30 -22.56
C ALA A 653 -23.84 -29.58 -21.64
N HIS A 654 -24.60 -30.37 -20.87
CA HIS A 654 -25.33 -29.81 -19.73
C HIS A 654 -24.33 -29.43 -18.65
N VAL A 655 -24.34 -28.16 -18.24
CA VAL A 655 -23.40 -27.57 -17.28
C VAL A 655 -24.16 -27.11 -16.05
N SER A 656 -23.68 -27.53 -14.88
CA SER A 656 -24.10 -27.02 -13.59
C SER A 656 -22.90 -26.39 -12.87
N LEU A 657 -23.04 -25.12 -12.48
CA LEU A 657 -22.04 -24.41 -11.66
C LEU A 657 -22.71 -23.93 -10.39
N GLN A 658 -22.43 -24.61 -9.29
CA GLN A 658 -23.08 -24.41 -8.00
C GLN A 658 -22.06 -24.03 -6.94
N VAL A 659 -22.51 -23.26 -5.95
CA VAL A 659 -21.74 -22.77 -4.81
C VAL A 659 -22.25 -23.42 -3.53
N TYR A 660 -21.33 -23.83 -2.67
CA TYR A 660 -21.55 -24.57 -1.45
C TYR A 660 -20.84 -23.92 -0.26
N ASP A 661 -21.44 -24.00 0.91
CA ASP A 661 -20.75 -23.69 2.18
C ASP A 661 -19.87 -24.85 2.66
N VAL A 662 -19.17 -24.66 3.79
CA VAL A 662 -18.29 -25.69 4.39
C VAL A 662 -19.03 -26.95 4.85
N LEU A 663 -20.35 -26.89 5.01
CA LEU A 663 -21.19 -28.04 5.38
C LEU A 663 -21.73 -28.78 4.14
N GLY A 664 -21.39 -28.31 2.94
CA GLY A 664 -21.88 -28.87 1.68
C GLY A 664 -23.30 -28.46 1.32
N ARG A 665 -23.87 -27.42 1.96
CA ARG A 665 -25.18 -26.88 1.59
C ARG A 665 -25.01 -25.95 0.40
N GLU A 666 -25.86 -26.08 -0.61
CA GLU A 666 -25.88 -25.17 -1.75
C GLU A 666 -26.34 -23.77 -1.31
N VAL A 667 -25.56 -22.75 -1.62
CA VAL A 667 -25.82 -21.34 -1.29
C VAL A 667 -25.90 -20.44 -2.54
N GLY A 668 -25.73 -21.00 -3.74
CA GLY A 668 -25.93 -20.29 -5.00
C GLY A 668 -25.82 -21.21 -6.22
N SER A 669 -26.61 -20.93 -7.25
CA SER A 669 -26.51 -21.57 -8.57
C SER A 669 -26.22 -20.50 -9.62
N LEU A 670 -25.11 -20.66 -10.34
CA LEU A 670 -24.60 -19.67 -11.30
C LEU A 670 -24.88 -20.09 -12.75
N VAL A 671 -25.03 -21.39 -13.00
CA VAL A 671 -25.32 -22.00 -14.31
C VAL A 671 -26.09 -23.28 -14.07
N GLU A 672 -27.16 -23.50 -14.83
CA GLU A 672 -27.90 -24.76 -14.89
C GLU A 672 -28.57 -24.87 -16.27
N GLU A 673 -27.77 -25.13 -17.31
CA GLU A 673 -28.25 -25.13 -18.70
C GLU A 673 -27.34 -25.94 -19.64
N VAL A 674 -27.80 -26.19 -20.87
CA VAL A 674 -26.95 -26.75 -21.93
C VAL A 674 -26.16 -25.62 -22.59
N LEU A 675 -24.83 -25.66 -22.43
CA LEU A 675 -23.92 -24.68 -23.03
C LEU A 675 -23.22 -25.29 -24.26
N PRO A 676 -23.04 -24.55 -25.36
CA PRO A 676 -22.21 -24.98 -26.49
C PRO A 676 -20.72 -25.05 -26.09
N SER A 677 -19.86 -25.43 -27.05
CA SER A 677 -18.41 -25.31 -26.80
C SER A 677 -18.03 -23.84 -26.65
N GLY A 678 -17.26 -23.51 -25.63
CA GLY A 678 -16.84 -22.13 -25.37
C GLY A 678 -16.09 -21.94 -24.07
N ARG A 679 -15.65 -20.70 -23.86
CA ARG A 679 -15.16 -20.21 -22.58
C ARG A 679 -16.27 -19.36 -21.96
N TYR A 680 -16.49 -19.54 -20.68
CA TYR A 680 -17.59 -18.91 -19.96
C TYR A 680 -17.07 -18.25 -18.70
N THR A 681 -17.67 -17.12 -18.38
CA THR A 681 -17.39 -16.33 -17.18
C THR A 681 -18.70 -16.09 -16.46
N ARG A 682 -18.70 -16.25 -15.13
CA ARG A 682 -19.85 -16.00 -14.27
C ARG A 682 -19.43 -15.18 -13.06
N ASN A 683 -20.15 -14.08 -12.85
CA ASN A 683 -20.01 -13.26 -11.66
C ASN A 683 -20.83 -13.88 -10.53
N TRP A 684 -20.23 -14.03 -9.36
CA TRP A 684 -20.95 -14.39 -8.15
C TRP A 684 -20.91 -13.24 -7.17
N ASN A 685 -22.08 -12.84 -6.69
CA ASN A 685 -22.24 -11.86 -5.62
C ASN A 685 -22.64 -12.61 -4.34
N ALA A 686 -21.78 -12.54 -3.32
CA ALA A 686 -21.97 -13.16 -2.02
C ALA A 686 -22.48 -12.17 -0.95
N SER A 687 -22.87 -10.95 -1.32
CA SER A 687 -23.46 -9.97 -0.40
C SER A 687 -24.68 -10.58 0.30
N GLY A 688 -24.60 -10.67 1.63
CA GLY A 688 -25.63 -11.29 2.48
C GLY A 688 -25.29 -12.69 2.98
N LEU A 689 -24.18 -13.29 2.51
CA LEU A 689 -23.60 -14.50 3.11
C LEU A 689 -22.57 -14.12 4.19
N PRO A 690 -22.24 -14.99 5.15
CA PRO A 690 -21.18 -14.74 6.11
C PRO A 690 -19.79 -14.84 5.46
N SER A 691 -18.82 -14.02 5.90
CA SER A 691 -17.40 -14.21 5.55
C SER A 691 -16.96 -15.63 5.88
N GLY A 692 -16.17 -16.26 5.01
CA GLY A 692 -15.72 -17.62 5.23
C GLY A 692 -15.30 -18.35 3.97
N VAL A 693 -15.09 -19.65 4.13
CA VAL A 693 -14.71 -20.54 3.04
C VAL A 693 -15.96 -21.07 2.34
N TYR A 694 -15.98 -20.97 1.03
CA TYR A 694 -16.98 -21.55 0.15
C TYR A 694 -16.32 -22.44 -0.89
N TYR A 695 -17.11 -23.30 -1.50
CA TYR A 695 -16.68 -24.14 -2.59
C TYR A 695 -17.59 -23.92 -3.79
N TYR A 696 -17.03 -23.86 -4.99
CA TYR A 696 -17.83 -23.89 -6.21
C TYR A 696 -17.44 -25.13 -7.01
N ARG A 697 -18.44 -25.76 -7.60
CA ARG A 697 -18.29 -27.01 -8.34
C ARG A 697 -18.88 -26.86 -9.73
N LEU A 698 -18.08 -27.24 -10.72
CA LEU A 698 -18.52 -27.40 -12.09
C LEU A 698 -18.80 -28.88 -12.34
N ASP A 699 -20.03 -29.19 -12.74
CA ASP A 699 -20.49 -30.49 -13.20
C ASP A 699 -20.84 -30.37 -14.69
N ALA A 700 -20.12 -31.06 -15.57
CA ALA A 700 -20.39 -31.05 -17.01
C ALA A 700 -20.03 -32.39 -17.67
N ALA A 701 -21.02 -33.07 -18.24
CA ALA A 701 -20.86 -34.42 -18.80
C ALA A 701 -20.17 -35.40 -17.81
N SER A 702 -18.96 -35.88 -18.12
CA SER A 702 -18.15 -36.74 -17.24
C SER A 702 -17.12 -35.98 -16.40
N TYR A 703 -17.08 -34.65 -16.49
CA TYR A 703 -16.15 -33.79 -15.78
C TYR A 703 -16.79 -33.19 -14.53
N ARG A 704 -16.08 -33.30 -13.41
CA ARG A 704 -16.45 -32.70 -12.13
C ARG A 704 -15.19 -32.12 -11.49
N GLU A 705 -15.19 -30.81 -11.25
CA GLU A 705 -14.10 -30.15 -10.51
C GLU A 705 -14.67 -29.20 -9.47
N THR A 706 -14.08 -29.20 -8.28
CA THR A 706 -14.46 -28.32 -7.16
C THR A 706 -13.26 -27.46 -6.77
N LYS A 707 -13.48 -26.17 -6.57
CA LYS A 707 -12.46 -25.25 -6.10
C LYS A 707 -12.95 -24.46 -4.89
N LYS A 708 -11.99 -24.05 -4.07
CA LYS A 708 -12.21 -23.30 -2.83
C LYS A 708 -12.14 -21.80 -3.10
N MET A 709 -13.04 -21.03 -2.50
CA MET A 709 -12.99 -19.57 -2.46
C MET A 709 -13.17 -19.06 -1.03
N ILE A 710 -12.62 -17.88 -0.77
CA ILE A 710 -12.63 -17.21 0.52
C ILE A 710 -13.36 -15.88 0.32
N PHE A 711 -14.47 -15.72 1.00
CA PHE A 711 -15.26 -14.49 0.98
C PHE A 711 -14.95 -13.65 2.22
N LEU A 712 -14.68 -12.36 2.01
CA LEU A 712 -14.46 -11.35 3.04
C LEU A 712 -15.51 -10.24 2.87
N GLN A 713 -16.45 -10.14 3.80
CA GLN A 713 -17.44 -9.07 3.85
C GLN A 713 -16.81 -7.74 4.29
#